data_AF-A0A3B1BAM8-F1
#
_entry.id   AF-A0A3B1BAM8-F1
#
_cell.length_a   1.000
_cell.length_b   1.000
_cell.length_c   1.000
_cell.angle_alpha   90.00
_cell.angle_beta   90.00
_cell.angle_gamma   90.00
#
_symmetry.space_group_name_H-M   'P 1'
#
loop_
_entity.id
_entity.type
_entity.pdbx_description
1 polymer ?
#
loop_
_entity_poly.entity_id
_entity_poly.type
_entity_poly.pdbx_seq_one_letter_code
_entity_poly.pdbx_strand_id
1 'polypeptide(L)'
;MTEFIYTAKAAQKNARRATINSIWHYLSIPLLAGLLTTGTVMAETVMHPAIPILDEQGNHVLDSGKSYSSRMTCGTGGCHDYEAITSAFHFQMGRDEASDDFGTKHGLPNLVSPGYFGGYACMGGSNPDVLSKKVNASENDFADRGSAGWIQRCASCHMGGGWMEKDRNGNRYDETDPASVADLDGDYFNRGTDANNQPASAEVVSQWDWKKSGVVEADCFICHADFNAMINRDPQLAADTTSPLSQFKTLRRTILGNSGYFRNMGSAILEFINLNVSGDPANDTSLLTFRKLGYGDEVAHGSPPYTVELNNGEPVINWNADVFVDGKVDIPMLRHPDNDNCMMCHRTSNSRRGFYGFGEGAAATYDEDGVVEEDYQDDVHKGLEWTENGQTRNIENCNACHSKGYYKSLASTSNVDLGADHNFMKGNSDMDLRNDLDYSPNARSCVYCHDDAAEPAIPSGQNNMLNAHLEKWKTNGDMFGYTQSSLSRITQTHLDVISCQACHITNKKGRRGSDLQILYRYRQEEDGKLRMVPYNPRIRYYWKDRETGRSLNKTERNSVFESKTASDGSMVGVIIDPETGQEMSRVSARISHGSLRFGDPEDYQGFTDLKKVYDKVLKSKGITSPDAVMVWTESNQYIMNHNTRPSVESLQCDQCHSRKLSGAFSALLSADGILGENTSKIVTILADQRMYDEGMVILDLPYMKINADGVVTENVSDILYETRLNPSLSILNAARASETNGKFQRVSVADAAAKAGLFRAQDKATLAELLGSHAYIFRPVYGDPVLRRVALIPPANSVTDRTFPDYQMYVGLAANDVISNANNAGLGALFASVISLEAVDIDGSKLSSFAGTRILVKIPYTSSNENTKEVKVITSEDGTNWIEIDSNDIAILRPQTNEEDGFILFWTGHFSYYSVTNVNVAAVDSTTGNSEIAEAGSGGGGAISWLLLLVAFSGFFMPGFSFAIKRD
;
A
#
# COMPACT_ATOMS: atom_id res chain seq x y z
N MET A 1 20.12 -54.31 -25.35
CA MET A 1 21.50 -54.42 -24.85
C MET A 1 21.63 -53.40 -23.73
N THR A 2 21.89 -53.91 -22.51
CA THR A 2 22.28 -53.20 -21.25
C THR A 2 21.23 -52.25 -20.65
N GLU A 3 20.31 -52.70 -19.77
CA GLU A 3 20.38 -52.97 -18.30
C GLU A 3 20.46 -51.70 -17.42
N PHE A 4 19.40 -51.34 -16.67
CA PHE A 4 18.98 -51.79 -15.32
C PHE A 4 19.81 -51.18 -14.17
N ILE A 5 19.17 -50.35 -13.33
CA ILE A 5 19.18 -50.30 -11.85
C ILE A 5 18.44 -49.02 -11.41
N TYR A 6 17.25 -49.17 -10.82
CA TYR A 6 16.73 -48.31 -9.75
C TYR A 6 15.71 -49.12 -8.96
N THR A 7 16.11 -49.58 -7.79
CA THR A 7 15.23 -50.17 -6.77
C THR A 7 15.68 -49.72 -5.38
N ALA A 8 14.65 -49.48 -4.54
CA ALA A 8 14.63 -49.59 -3.09
C ALA A 8 15.17 -48.42 -2.24
N LYS A 9 14.23 -47.66 -1.65
CA LYS A 9 14.08 -47.53 -0.19
C LYS A 9 12.75 -46.84 0.16
N ALA A 10 11.67 -47.62 0.12
CA ALA A 10 10.40 -47.30 0.76
C ALA A 10 9.78 -48.62 1.23
N ALA A 11 9.89 -48.89 2.54
CA ALA A 11 9.09 -49.81 3.35
C ALA A 11 9.97 -50.38 4.47
N GLN A 12 9.75 -49.92 5.70
CA GLN A 12 9.64 -50.76 6.91
C GLN A 12 9.62 -49.85 8.15
N LYS A 13 8.43 -49.61 8.71
CA LYS A 13 8.16 -50.01 10.09
C LYS A 13 6.70 -49.75 10.48
N ASN A 14 6.14 -50.79 11.10
CA ASN A 14 5.10 -50.79 12.13
C ASN A 14 3.68 -51.20 11.71
N ALA A 15 3.51 -52.52 11.63
CA ALA A 15 2.32 -53.20 12.12
C ALA A 15 2.72 -54.27 13.15
N ARG A 16 1.95 -54.37 14.24
CA ARG A 16 1.93 -55.34 15.36
C ARG A 16 2.77 -54.99 16.60
N ARG A 17 2.10 -54.57 17.69
CA ARG A 17 1.62 -55.48 18.75
C ARG A 17 0.88 -54.74 19.87
N ALA A 18 -0.22 -55.35 20.29
CA ALA A 18 -1.00 -55.01 21.47
C ALA A 18 -0.35 -55.49 22.78
N THR A 19 -0.81 -54.91 23.88
CA THR A 19 -0.80 -55.37 25.30
C THR A 19 0.56 -55.52 26.01
N ILE A 20 0.76 -54.72 27.08
CA ILE A 20 0.85 -55.17 28.49
C ILE A 20 0.95 -53.94 29.43
N ASN A 21 0.07 -53.93 30.45
CA ASN A 21 0.06 -53.04 31.61
C ASN A 21 1.36 -53.12 32.42
N SER A 22 1.84 -52.00 32.99
CA SER A 22 2.02 -51.87 34.46
C SER A 22 2.65 -50.55 34.91
N ILE A 23 1.85 -49.77 35.66
CA ILE A 23 2.17 -49.18 36.98
C ILE A 23 3.39 -48.24 37.07
N TRP A 24 3.15 -46.93 37.10
CA TRP A 24 3.78 -46.01 38.07
C TRP A 24 2.77 -44.92 38.46
N HIS A 25 2.27 -45.01 39.71
CA HIS A 25 1.44 -44.00 40.37
C HIS A 25 2.35 -42.97 41.04
N TYR A 26 2.14 -41.67 40.80
CA TYR A 26 2.37 -40.64 41.81
C TYR A 26 1.35 -39.51 41.69
N LEU A 27 0.44 -39.49 42.67
CA LEU A 27 -0.21 -38.34 43.32
C LEU A 27 -0.79 -37.22 42.43
N SER A 28 -2.02 -37.46 41.96
CA SER A 28 -2.97 -36.45 41.54
C SER A 28 -3.55 -35.68 42.74
N ILE A 29 -3.22 -34.39 42.84
CA ILE A 29 -3.99 -33.38 43.61
C ILE A 29 -5.17 -32.97 42.70
N PRO A 30 -6.44 -32.99 43.17
CA PRO A 30 -7.54 -32.54 42.34
C PRO A 30 -7.54 -31.01 42.33
N LEU A 31 -6.87 -30.40 41.35
CA LEU A 31 -7.18 -29.03 40.99
C LEU A 31 -8.51 -29.10 40.26
N LEU A 32 -9.56 -28.62 40.93
CA LEU A 32 -10.88 -28.41 40.36
C LEU A 32 -10.76 -27.26 39.35
N ALA A 33 -10.24 -27.55 38.15
CA ALA A 33 -10.31 -26.66 37.02
C ALA A 33 -11.78 -26.65 36.56
N GLY A 34 -12.51 -25.61 36.95
CA GLY A 34 -13.71 -25.24 36.23
C GLY A 34 -13.27 -24.90 34.81
N LEU A 35 -13.45 -25.86 33.89
CA LEU A 35 -13.51 -25.58 32.46
C LEU A 35 -14.72 -24.66 32.26
N LEU A 36 -14.51 -23.36 32.39
CA LEU A 36 -15.19 -22.40 31.54
C LEU A 36 -14.57 -22.63 30.17
N THR A 37 -15.19 -23.50 29.37
CA THR A 37 -15.02 -23.46 27.92
C THR A 37 -15.53 -22.10 27.47
N THR A 38 -14.67 -21.09 27.47
CA THR A 38 -14.80 -19.96 26.57
C THR A 38 -14.73 -20.59 25.18
N GLY A 39 -15.91 -20.85 24.61
CA GLY A 39 -16.02 -21.37 23.25
C GLY A 39 -15.15 -20.52 22.35
N THR A 40 -14.38 -21.20 21.50
CA THR A 40 -13.66 -20.63 20.37
C THR A 40 -14.63 -19.74 19.59
N VAL A 41 -14.60 -18.43 19.85
CA VAL A 41 -15.35 -17.45 19.06
C VAL A 41 -14.52 -17.22 17.79
N MET A 42 -14.60 -18.15 16.85
CA MET A 42 -14.49 -17.77 15.44
C MET A 42 -15.54 -16.70 15.16
N ALA A 43 -15.36 -15.88 14.13
CA ALA A 43 -16.38 -14.90 13.75
C ALA A 43 -17.63 -15.62 13.22
N GLU A 44 -18.45 -16.17 14.12
CA GLU A 44 -19.69 -16.87 13.78
C GLU A 44 -20.62 -15.92 13.03
N THR A 45 -21.31 -16.47 12.03
CA THR A 45 -22.37 -15.75 11.34
C THR A 45 -23.47 -15.41 12.33
N VAL A 46 -23.88 -14.15 12.35
CA VAL A 46 -25.02 -13.69 13.13
C VAL A 46 -26.14 -13.33 12.16
N MET A 47 -27.38 -13.59 12.57
CA MET A 47 -28.53 -13.15 11.79
C MET A 47 -28.62 -11.63 11.88
N HIS A 48 -28.46 -10.98 10.73
CA HIS A 48 -28.76 -9.57 10.59
C HIS A 48 -30.27 -9.36 10.80
N PRO A 49 -30.71 -8.27 11.46
CA PRO A 49 -32.13 -7.93 11.55
C PRO A 49 -32.82 -7.93 10.18
N ALA A 50 -34.05 -8.44 10.09
CA ALA A 50 -34.81 -8.44 8.85
C ALA A 50 -34.89 -7.04 8.21
N ILE A 51 -34.48 -6.93 6.93
CA ILE A 51 -34.49 -5.70 6.15
C ILE A 51 -35.22 -5.87 4.82
N PRO A 52 -35.87 -4.81 4.30
CA PRO A 52 -36.34 -4.82 2.92
C PRO A 52 -35.14 -4.79 1.98
N ILE A 53 -35.26 -5.42 0.82
CA ILE A 53 -34.23 -5.35 -0.24
C ILE A 53 -34.74 -4.40 -1.31
N LEU A 54 -33.97 -3.35 -1.60
CA LEU A 54 -34.36 -2.24 -2.46
C LEU A 54 -33.49 -2.16 -3.71
N ASP A 55 -34.10 -1.72 -4.81
CA ASP A 55 -33.37 -1.30 -6.00
C ASP A 55 -32.82 0.13 -5.87
N GLU A 56 -32.07 0.56 -6.88
CA GLU A 56 -31.45 1.90 -6.95
C GLU A 56 -32.46 3.05 -6.90
N GLN A 57 -33.75 2.82 -7.24
CA GLN A 57 -34.81 3.81 -7.14
C GLN A 57 -35.53 3.76 -5.79
N GLY A 58 -35.10 2.90 -4.86
CA GLY A 58 -35.71 2.71 -3.55
C GLY A 58 -36.98 1.87 -3.57
N ASN A 59 -37.32 1.21 -4.70
CA ASN A 59 -38.45 0.30 -4.76
C ASN A 59 -38.05 -1.08 -4.24
N HIS A 60 -39.01 -1.81 -3.67
CA HIS A 60 -38.76 -3.18 -3.25
C HIS A 60 -38.47 -4.07 -4.46
N VAL A 61 -37.44 -4.93 -4.36
CA VAL A 61 -36.97 -5.73 -5.50
C VAL A 61 -37.99 -6.75 -6.01
N LEU A 62 -38.91 -7.21 -5.14
CA LEU A 62 -40.02 -8.08 -5.58
C LEU A 62 -41.03 -7.35 -6.48
N ASP A 63 -41.16 -6.03 -6.33
CA ASP A 63 -42.07 -5.22 -7.14
C ASP A 63 -41.41 -4.78 -8.44
N SER A 64 -40.12 -4.40 -8.38
CA SER A 64 -39.41 -3.87 -9.55
C SER A 64 -38.76 -4.95 -10.42
N GLY A 65 -38.42 -6.11 -9.84
CA GLY A 65 -37.65 -7.16 -10.50
C GLY A 65 -36.21 -6.76 -10.83
N LYS A 66 -35.74 -5.59 -10.37
CA LYS A 66 -34.41 -5.04 -10.70
C LYS A 66 -33.33 -5.52 -9.74
N SER A 67 -32.09 -5.16 -10.05
CA SER A 67 -30.94 -5.39 -9.18
C SER A 67 -31.04 -4.63 -7.86
N TYR A 68 -30.50 -5.28 -6.83
CA TYR A 68 -30.31 -4.71 -5.50
C TYR A 68 -29.31 -3.54 -5.52
N SER A 69 -29.63 -2.49 -4.76
CA SER A 69 -28.73 -1.38 -4.43
C SER A 69 -28.34 -1.47 -2.96
N SER A 70 -27.04 -1.52 -2.68
CA SER A 70 -26.51 -1.51 -1.31
C SER A 70 -26.65 -0.14 -0.67
N ARG A 71 -26.51 0.93 -1.46
CA ARG A 71 -26.74 2.31 -1.00
C ARG A 71 -28.18 2.51 -0.53
N MET A 72 -29.15 2.02 -1.30
CA MET A 72 -30.57 2.17 -0.92
C MET A 72 -30.95 1.22 0.21
N THR A 73 -30.60 -0.07 0.09
CA THR A 73 -31.00 -1.10 1.07
C THR A 73 -30.37 -0.89 2.44
N CYS A 74 -29.05 -0.65 2.49
CA CYS A 74 -28.30 -0.55 3.75
C CYS A 74 -28.15 0.90 4.21
N GLY A 75 -28.03 1.85 3.27
CA GLY A 75 -27.80 3.26 3.55
C GLY A 75 -29.09 4.05 3.84
N THR A 76 -29.99 4.15 2.86
CA THR A 76 -31.16 5.05 2.96
C THR A 76 -32.24 4.62 3.97
N GLY A 77 -32.23 3.35 4.39
CA GLY A 77 -33.02 2.88 5.54
C GLY A 77 -32.61 3.51 6.88
N GLY A 78 -31.52 4.30 6.91
CA GLY A 78 -30.98 4.94 8.10
C GLY A 78 -30.19 3.98 9.00
N CYS A 79 -29.86 2.78 8.50
CA CYS A 79 -29.14 1.78 9.25
C CYS A 79 -27.63 2.08 9.23
N HIS A 80 -27.03 2.21 8.05
CA HIS A 80 -25.59 2.43 7.90
C HIS A 80 -25.28 3.74 7.18
N ASP A 81 -24.22 4.43 7.60
CA ASP A 81 -23.72 5.60 6.87
C ASP A 81 -22.89 5.15 5.66
N TYR A 82 -23.58 4.93 4.53
CA TYR A 82 -22.98 4.42 3.30
C TYR A 82 -21.85 5.31 2.77
N GLU A 83 -22.03 6.63 2.84
CA GLU A 83 -21.04 7.60 2.35
C GLU A 83 -19.81 7.60 3.24
N ALA A 84 -19.97 7.54 4.57
CA ALA A 84 -18.84 7.40 5.48
C ALA A 84 -18.10 6.07 5.27
N ILE A 85 -18.83 4.96 5.10
CA ILE A 85 -18.24 3.63 4.85
C ILE A 85 -17.42 3.62 3.56
N THR A 86 -18.01 4.08 2.46
CA THR A 86 -17.39 4.04 1.14
C THR A 86 -16.29 5.09 0.95
N SER A 87 -16.14 6.03 1.89
CA SER A 87 -14.98 6.94 1.94
C SER A 87 -13.67 6.25 2.36
N ALA A 88 -13.72 5.01 2.89
CA ALA A 88 -12.53 4.29 3.31
C ALA A 88 -11.61 3.90 2.13
N PHE A 89 -10.31 3.74 2.42
CA PHE A 89 -9.27 3.51 1.42
C PHE A 89 -9.57 2.32 0.49
N HIS A 90 -10.09 1.22 1.04
CA HIS A 90 -10.33 -0.01 0.27
C HIS A 90 -11.39 0.18 -0.84
N PHE A 91 -12.27 1.18 -0.73
CA PHE A 91 -13.23 1.55 -1.77
C PHE A 91 -12.65 2.62 -2.71
N GLN A 92 -11.91 3.59 -2.18
CA GLN A 92 -11.39 4.69 -2.98
C GLN A 92 -10.19 4.28 -3.85
N MET A 93 -9.26 3.51 -3.28
CA MET A 93 -8.01 3.06 -3.90
C MET A 93 -7.29 4.13 -4.75
N GLY A 94 -7.21 5.36 -4.25
CA GLY A 94 -6.52 6.49 -4.88
C GLY A 94 -7.39 7.43 -5.72
N ARG A 95 -8.71 7.18 -5.82
CA ARG A 95 -9.63 7.99 -6.64
C ARG A 95 -9.78 9.42 -6.14
N ASP A 96 -10.06 9.57 -4.85
CA ASP A 96 -10.25 10.84 -4.17
C ASP A 96 -8.96 11.66 -4.04
N GLU A 97 -7.89 11.16 -4.63
CA GLU A 97 -6.57 11.74 -4.63
C GLU A 97 -5.97 11.82 -6.04
N ALA A 98 -6.77 11.47 -7.05
CA ALA A 98 -6.35 11.41 -8.44
C ALA A 98 -6.28 12.81 -9.05
N SER A 99 -5.25 13.05 -9.84
CA SER A 99 -5.06 14.30 -10.57
C SER A 99 -4.23 14.03 -11.84
N ASP A 100 -4.47 14.83 -12.89
CA ASP A 100 -3.77 14.71 -14.17
C ASP A 100 -2.29 15.09 -14.10
N ASP A 101 -1.91 15.86 -13.07
CA ASP A 101 -0.54 16.26 -12.76
C ASP A 101 0.16 15.33 -11.76
N PHE A 102 -0.57 14.36 -11.18
CA PHE A 102 -0.06 13.48 -10.14
C PHE A 102 1.27 12.84 -10.55
N GLY A 103 1.28 12.15 -11.68
CA GLY A 103 2.45 11.45 -12.17
C GLY A 103 3.62 12.37 -12.50
N THR A 104 3.34 13.56 -13.06
CA THR A 104 4.37 14.54 -13.43
C THR A 104 5.10 15.05 -12.19
N LYS A 105 4.37 15.34 -11.12
CA LYS A 105 4.93 15.76 -9.82
C LYS A 105 5.80 14.68 -9.16
N HIS A 106 5.69 13.44 -9.62
CA HIS A 106 6.36 12.28 -9.03
C HIS A 106 7.25 11.54 -10.05
N GLY A 107 7.56 12.11 -11.22
CA GLY A 107 8.51 11.52 -12.17
C GLY A 107 7.99 10.38 -13.05
N LEU A 108 6.69 10.05 -12.99
CA LEU A 108 6.01 9.14 -13.92
C LEU A 108 4.75 9.80 -14.50
N PRO A 109 4.86 10.70 -15.51
CA PRO A 109 3.77 11.55 -16.01
C PRO A 109 2.52 10.83 -16.52
N ASN A 110 2.62 9.53 -16.77
CA ASN A 110 1.52 8.68 -17.20
C ASN A 110 0.64 8.21 -16.03
N LEU A 111 1.05 8.39 -14.78
CA LEU A 111 0.22 8.06 -13.61
C LEU A 111 -0.67 9.24 -13.25
N VAL A 112 -1.87 8.92 -12.78
CA VAL A 112 -2.90 9.91 -12.42
C VAL A 112 -3.36 9.74 -10.99
N SER A 113 -2.88 8.71 -10.29
CA SER A 113 -3.22 8.47 -8.90
C SER A 113 -2.19 7.55 -8.22
N PRO A 114 -2.24 7.44 -6.88
CA PRO A 114 -1.37 6.60 -6.07
C PRO A 114 -1.68 5.11 -6.12
N GLY A 115 -2.94 4.78 -6.33
CA GLY A 115 -3.52 3.51 -5.92
C GLY A 115 -3.84 2.62 -7.11
N TYR A 116 -4.75 1.67 -6.93
CA TYR A 116 -5.20 0.82 -8.02
C TYR A 116 -5.89 1.61 -9.13
N PHE A 117 -6.50 2.75 -8.81
CA PHE A 117 -7.20 3.58 -9.78
C PHE A 117 -6.25 4.56 -10.50
N GLY A 118 -5.38 4.07 -11.39
CA GLY A 118 -4.49 4.93 -12.19
C GLY A 118 -3.06 5.12 -11.65
N GLY A 119 -2.71 4.40 -10.58
CA GLY A 119 -1.33 4.21 -10.15
C GLY A 119 -0.70 2.92 -10.70
N TYR A 120 0.57 2.71 -10.37
CA TYR A 120 1.38 1.60 -10.90
C TYR A 120 1.11 0.25 -10.20
N ALA A 121 0.10 0.18 -9.32
CA ALA A 121 0.19 -0.62 -8.10
C ALA A 121 0.05 -2.15 -8.24
N CYS A 122 -0.59 -2.66 -9.31
CA CYS A 122 -0.99 -4.07 -9.36
C CYS A 122 -0.51 -4.87 -10.56
N MET A 123 -0.37 -4.21 -11.70
CA MET A 123 -0.16 -4.91 -12.95
C MET A 123 1.24 -5.51 -13.00
N GLY A 124 1.30 -6.82 -13.23
CA GLY A 124 2.56 -7.54 -13.37
C GLY A 124 3.15 -7.37 -14.77
N GLY A 125 4.47 -7.52 -14.85
CA GLY A 125 5.24 -7.45 -16.10
C GLY A 125 5.63 -6.03 -16.50
N SER A 126 6.29 -5.91 -17.64
CA SER A 126 6.86 -4.65 -18.13
C SER A 126 5.93 -3.89 -19.07
N ASN A 127 4.65 -4.27 -19.20
CA ASN A 127 3.66 -3.64 -20.09
C ASN A 127 2.29 -3.43 -19.41
N PRO A 128 2.23 -2.62 -18.34
CA PRO A 128 0.99 -2.33 -17.62
C PRO A 128 0.06 -1.42 -18.45
N ASP A 129 -1.26 -1.56 -18.26
CA ASP A 129 -2.24 -0.59 -18.79
C ASP A 129 -2.13 0.74 -18.00
N VAL A 130 -2.53 1.85 -18.62
CA VAL A 130 -2.53 3.20 -18.05
C VAL A 130 -3.94 3.78 -18.09
N LEU A 131 -4.41 4.30 -16.96
CA LEU A 131 -5.69 5.03 -16.88
C LEU A 131 -5.52 6.39 -17.55
N SER A 132 -6.49 6.77 -18.39
CA SER A 132 -6.49 8.07 -19.07
C SER A 132 -6.64 9.21 -18.09
N LYS A 133 -6.05 10.34 -18.43
CA LYS A 133 -6.26 11.61 -17.73
C LYS A 133 -7.73 12.00 -17.76
N LYS A 134 -8.17 12.81 -16.80
CA LYS A 134 -9.51 13.39 -16.83
C LYS A 134 -9.63 14.30 -18.05
N VAL A 135 -8.64 15.13 -18.35
CA VAL A 135 -8.64 16.01 -19.52
C VAL A 135 -7.63 15.52 -20.56
N ASN A 136 -8.12 15.16 -21.75
CA ASN A 136 -7.29 14.72 -22.88
C ASN A 136 -7.46 15.67 -24.06
N ALA A 137 -6.36 16.10 -24.68
CA ALA A 137 -6.41 17.08 -25.77
C ALA A 137 -6.84 16.47 -27.12
N SER A 138 -6.68 15.15 -27.29
CA SER A 138 -7.06 14.42 -28.50
C SER A 138 -7.24 12.93 -28.22
N GLU A 139 -7.89 12.20 -29.14
CA GLU A 139 -7.98 10.72 -29.06
C GLU A 139 -6.60 10.05 -29.01
N ASN A 140 -5.58 10.72 -29.54
CA ASN A 140 -4.20 10.27 -29.49
C ASN A 140 -3.56 10.42 -28.11
N ASP A 141 -4.04 11.35 -27.28
CA ASP A 141 -3.55 11.57 -25.91
C ASP A 141 -4.29 10.70 -24.89
N PHE A 142 -5.50 10.23 -25.24
CA PHE A 142 -6.25 9.29 -24.43
C PHE A 142 -5.44 7.99 -24.24
N ALA A 143 -5.24 7.56 -23.00
CA ALA A 143 -4.38 6.44 -22.66
C ALA A 143 -5.05 5.08 -22.95
N ASP A 144 -4.73 4.03 -22.20
CA ASP A 144 -5.18 2.67 -22.53
C ASP A 144 -6.67 2.45 -22.25
N ARG A 145 -7.22 3.12 -21.23
CA ARG A 145 -8.60 2.94 -20.76
C ARG A 145 -9.13 4.22 -20.12
N GLY A 146 -10.43 4.43 -20.18
CA GLY A 146 -11.11 5.30 -19.23
C GLY A 146 -11.61 4.52 -18.02
N SER A 147 -12.37 5.17 -17.14
CA SER A 147 -12.85 4.57 -15.89
C SER A 147 -13.66 3.29 -16.12
N ALA A 148 -14.59 3.27 -17.07
CA ALA A 148 -15.37 2.06 -17.38
C ALA A 148 -14.49 0.87 -17.81
N GLY A 149 -13.53 1.09 -18.71
CA GLY A 149 -12.56 0.06 -19.10
C GLY A 149 -11.67 -0.37 -17.92
N TRP A 150 -11.34 0.55 -17.02
CA TRP A 150 -10.62 0.24 -15.79
C TRP A 150 -11.45 -0.65 -14.86
N ILE A 151 -12.77 -0.43 -14.75
CA ILE A 151 -13.68 -1.29 -13.98
C ILE A 151 -13.66 -2.70 -14.57
N GLN A 152 -13.89 -2.84 -15.88
CA GLN A 152 -13.84 -4.14 -16.58
C GLN A 152 -12.51 -4.86 -16.32
N ARG A 153 -11.40 -4.12 -16.31
CA ARG A 153 -10.06 -4.66 -16.11
C ARG A 153 -9.78 -5.10 -14.67
N CYS A 154 -10.14 -4.25 -13.70
CA CYS A 154 -9.63 -4.31 -12.34
C CYS A 154 -10.68 -4.77 -11.30
N ALA A 155 -11.95 -4.95 -11.69
CA ALA A 155 -13.00 -5.22 -10.70
C ALA A 155 -12.93 -6.56 -9.96
N SER A 156 -12.09 -7.49 -10.41
CA SER A 156 -11.80 -8.71 -9.64
C SER A 156 -11.03 -8.48 -8.34
N CYS A 157 -10.40 -7.31 -8.20
CA CYS A 157 -9.54 -6.97 -7.07
C CYS A 157 -10.16 -5.87 -6.19
N HIS A 158 -11.45 -5.60 -6.33
CA HIS A 158 -12.15 -4.49 -5.67
C HIS A 158 -13.63 -4.80 -5.44
N MET A 159 -14.18 -4.33 -4.33
CA MET A 159 -15.52 -4.68 -3.86
C MET A 159 -16.66 -3.82 -4.43
N GLY A 160 -16.35 -2.76 -5.18
CA GLY A 160 -17.35 -1.77 -5.63
C GLY A 160 -17.23 -0.49 -4.82
N GLY A 161 -18.07 0.51 -5.10
CA GLY A 161 -17.96 1.84 -4.51
C GLY A 161 -16.74 2.61 -5.03
N GLY A 162 -16.46 3.76 -4.42
CA GLY A 162 -15.33 4.63 -4.76
C GLY A 162 -15.18 4.84 -6.27
N TRP A 163 -14.07 4.42 -6.88
CA TRP A 163 -13.81 4.64 -8.32
C TRP A 163 -14.71 3.86 -9.28
N MET A 164 -15.47 2.89 -8.79
CA MET A 164 -16.47 2.20 -9.61
C MET A 164 -17.86 2.83 -9.56
N GLU A 165 -18.03 3.82 -8.67
CA GLU A 165 -19.29 4.53 -8.45
C GLU A 165 -19.20 6.00 -8.80
N LYS A 166 -18.07 6.62 -8.47
CA LYS A 166 -17.84 8.06 -8.59
C LYS A 166 -16.66 8.36 -9.50
N ASP A 167 -16.79 9.45 -10.26
CA ASP A 167 -15.70 10.04 -11.05
C ASP A 167 -14.63 10.67 -10.14
N ARG A 168 -13.56 11.23 -10.70
CA ARG A 168 -12.50 11.87 -9.88
C ARG A 168 -12.98 13.07 -9.06
N ASN A 169 -14.07 13.70 -9.50
CA ASN A 169 -14.73 14.82 -8.86
C ASN A 169 -15.79 14.37 -7.83
N GLY A 170 -15.90 13.07 -7.54
CA GLY A 170 -16.86 12.58 -6.54
C GLY A 170 -18.31 12.53 -7.02
N ASN A 171 -18.60 12.88 -8.28
CA ASN A 171 -19.92 12.77 -8.86
C ASN A 171 -20.19 11.31 -9.24
N ARG A 172 -21.40 10.82 -8.98
CA ARG A 172 -21.80 9.46 -9.38
C ARG A 172 -21.96 9.40 -10.89
N TYR A 173 -21.27 8.46 -11.55
CA TYR A 173 -21.16 8.46 -13.02
C TYR A 173 -22.51 8.42 -13.74
N ASP A 174 -23.46 7.65 -13.22
CA ASP A 174 -24.79 7.48 -13.81
C ASP A 174 -25.80 8.52 -13.35
N GLU A 175 -25.41 9.52 -12.54
CA GLU A 175 -26.23 10.68 -12.20
C GLU A 175 -25.85 11.89 -13.07
N THR A 176 -24.58 12.01 -13.49
CA THR A 176 -24.10 13.06 -14.40
C THR A 176 -24.84 13.08 -15.75
N ASP A 177 -25.11 14.28 -16.26
CA ASP A 177 -25.66 14.48 -17.61
C ASP A 177 -24.58 14.20 -18.66
N PRO A 178 -24.73 13.20 -19.54
CA PRO A 178 -23.74 12.93 -20.57
C PRO A 178 -23.46 14.12 -21.48
N ALA A 179 -24.43 15.02 -21.68
CA ALA A 179 -24.25 16.21 -22.50
C ALA A 179 -23.41 17.32 -21.83
N SER A 180 -23.25 17.28 -20.50
CA SER A 180 -22.41 18.23 -19.76
C SER A 180 -20.96 17.79 -19.62
N VAL A 181 -20.65 16.54 -20.00
CA VAL A 181 -19.31 15.97 -19.92
C VAL A 181 -18.42 16.57 -21.01
N ALA A 182 -17.19 16.93 -20.64
CA ALA A 182 -16.19 17.40 -21.59
C ALA A 182 -15.79 16.29 -22.57
N ASP A 183 -15.55 16.64 -23.84
CA ASP A 183 -15.11 15.68 -24.83
C ASP A 183 -13.80 15.00 -24.39
N LEU A 184 -13.72 13.68 -24.62
CA LEU A 184 -12.59 12.83 -24.22
C LEU A 184 -12.28 12.83 -22.71
N ASP A 185 -13.25 13.12 -21.85
CA ASP A 185 -13.04 12.99 -20.40
C ASP A 185 -12.74 11.53 -20.02
N GLY A 186 -11.58 11.26 -19.41
CA GLY A 186 -11.15 9.89 -19.07
C GLY A 186 -12.05 9.16 -18.07
N ASP A 187 -12.92 9.87 -17.35
CA ASP A 187 -13.93 9.30 -16.46
C ASP A 187 -15.16 8.80 -17.23
N TYR A 188 -15.48 9.41 -18.37
CA TYR A 188 -16.73 9.20 -19.11
C TYR A 188 -16.54 8.66 -20.53
N PHE A 189 -15.33 8.70 -21.08
CA PHE A 189 -14.97 8.08 -22.35
C PHE A 189 -14.18 6.81 -22.09
N ASN A 190 -14.19 5.89 -23.04
CA ASN A 190 -13.39 4.67 -22.95
C ASN A 190 -12.82 4.27 -24.32
N ARG A 191 -11.61 3.71 -24.28
CA ARG A 191 -10.92 3.14 -25.45
C ARG A 191 -11.31 1.67 -25.63
N GLY A 192 -11.54 1.26 -26.87
CA GLY A 192 -11.85 -0.12 -27.22
C GLY A 192 -13.32 -0.48 -27.07
N THR A 193 -14.20 0.52 -26.96
CA THR A 193 -15.66 0.34 -26.92
C THR A 193 -16.34 1.37 -27.82
N ASP A 194 -17.52 1.02 -28.34
CA ASP A 194 -18.40 1.95 -29.06
C ASP A 194 -19.35 2.70 -28.10
N ALA A 195 -20.11 3.66 -28.64
CA ALA A 195 -21.06 4.47 -27.88
C ALA A 195 -22.25 3.66 -27.30
N ASN A 196 -22.37 2.36 -27.62
CA ASN A 196 -23.37 1.45 -27.04
C ASN A 196 -22.76 0.52 -25.98
N ASN A 197 -21.54 0.84 -25.51
CA ASN A 197 -20.72 0.06 -24.58
C ASN A 197 -20.32 -1.32 -25.12
N GLN A 198 -20.32 -1.54 -26.44
CA GLN A 198 -19.91 -2.81 -27.04
C GLN A 198 -18.41 -2.81 -27.35
N PRO A 199 -17.73 -3.98 -27.29
CA PRO A 199 -16.33 -4.08 -27.68
C PRO A 199 -16.09 -3.56 -29.11
N ALA A 200 -15.07 -2.73 -29.28
CA ALA A 200 -14.65 -2.15 -30.54
C ALA A 200 -13.12 -2.24 -30.71
N SER A 201 -12.60 -1.75 -31.85
CA SER A 201 -11.15 -1.62 -32.06
C SER A 201 -10.53 -0.73 -30.97
N ALA A 202 -9.29 -1.03 -30.58
CA ALA A 202 -8.53 -0.22 -29.62
C ALA A 202 -8.25 1.22 -30.11
N GLU A 203 -8.48 1.50 -31.40
CA GLU A 203 -8.41 2.85 -31.97
C GLU A 203 -9.65 3.69 -31.62
N VAL A 204 -10.79 3.05 -31.34
CA VAL A 204 -12.03 3.75 -31.03
C VAL A 204 -12.00 4.26 -29.59
N VAL A 205 -12.20 5.57 -29.43
CA VAL A 205 -12.52 6.21 -28.15
C VAL A 205 -13.94 6.74 -28.25
N SER A 206 -14.81 6.37 -27.32
CA SER A 206 -16.20 6.80 -27.33
C SER A 206 -16.72 7.05 -25.92
N GLN A 207 -17.74 7.89 -25.80
CA GLN A 207 -18.41 8.14 -24.53
C GLN A 207 -19.12 6.86 -24.07
N TRP A 208 -18.87 6.47 -22.82
CA TRP A 208 -19.51 5.35 -22.17
C TRP A 208 -20.91 5.74 -21.68
N ASP A 209 -21.91 4.92 -22.01
CA ASP A 209 -23.28 5.12 -21.54
C ASP A 209 -23.44 4.57 -20.11
N TRP A 210 -23.19 5.44 -19.13
CA TRP A 210 -23.36 5.12 -17.71
C TRP A 210 -24.82 4.95 -17.30
N LYS A 211 -25.78 5.60 -17.99
CA LYS A 211 -27.21 5.42 -17.70
C LYS A 211 -27.65 3.98 -18.03
N LYS A 212 -27.11 3.42 -19.11
CA LYS A 212 -27.28 2.01 -19.48
C LYS A 212 -26.57 1.07 -18.51
N SER A 213 -25.25 1.21 -18.32
CA SER A 213 -24.48 0.26 -17.49
C SER A 213 -24.83 0.32 -16.00
N GLY A 214 -25.23 1.51 -15.53
CA GLY A 214 -25.17 1.89 -14.12
C GLY A 214 -23.74 1.89 -13.60
N VAL A 215 -23.62 1.97 -12.28
CA VAL A 215 -22.36 1.91 -11.54
C VAL A 215 -22.23 0.62 -10.71
N VAL A 216 -21.02 0.34 -10.21
CA VAL A 216 -20.81 -0.73 -9.23
C VAL A 216 -20.78 -0.12 -7.83
N GLU A 217 -21.93 -0.14 -7.15
CA GLU A 217 -22.02 0.18 -5.72
C GLU A 217 -21.15 -0.77 -4.86
N ALA A 218 -20.78 -0.35 -3.66
CA ALA A 218 -20.06 -1.17 -2.71
C ALA A 218 -20.83 -2.46 -2.38
N ASP A 219 -20.23 -3.62 -2.67
CA ASP A 219 -20.80 -4.92 -2.34
C ASP A 219 -20.40 -5.31 -0.91
N CYS A 220 -21.21 -4.90 0.07
CA CYS A 220 -20.97 -5.16 1.50
C CYS A 220 -20.81 -6.65 1.80
N PHE A 221 -21.45 -7.53 1.03
CA PHE A 221 -21.40 -8.97 1.25
C PHE A 221 -20.06 -9.59 0.88
N ILE A 222 -19.21 -8.92 0.10
CA ILE A 222 -17.83 -9.39 -0.10
C ILE A 222 -17.06 -9.43 1.24
N CYS A 223 -17.42 -8.56 2.20
CA CYS A 223 -16.85 -8.55 3.54
C CYS A 223 -17.72 -9.29 4.57
N HIS A 224 -19.04 -9.27 4.39
CA HIS A 224 -19.99 -9.76 5.39
C HIS A 224 -20.59 -11.15 5.07
N ALA A 225 -20.35 -11.74 3.92
CA ALA A 225 -20.78 -13.12 3.64
C ALA A 225 -19.70 -14.12 4.09
N ASP A 226 -20.14 -15.23 4.67
CA ASP A 226 -19.28 -16.38 4.91
C ASP A 226 -19.09 -17.16 3.60
N PHE A 227 -17.88 -17.07 3.03
CA PHE A 227 -17.56 -17.74 1.78
C PHE A 227 -17.56 -19.27 1.88
N ASN A 228 -17.40 -19.83 3.07
CA ASN A 228 -17.44 -21.28 3.30
C ASN A 228 -18.88 -21.80 3.32
N ALA A 229 -19.84 -20.95 3.69
CA ALA A 229 -21.27 -21.28 3.71
C ALA A 229 -21.99 -21.03 2.38
N MET A 230 -21.30 -20.50 1.36
CA MET A 230 -21.90 -20.25 0.05
C MET A 230 -22.34 -21.55 -0.62
N ILE A 231 -23.48 -21.51 -1.32
CA ILE A 231 -24.10 -22.65 -2.00
C ILE A 231 -24.20 -22.41 -3.50
N ASN A 232 -24.42 -23.51 -4.24
CA ASN A 232 -24.76 -23.46 -5.66
C ASN A 232 -26.10 -24.15 -5.87
N ARG A 233 -27.11 -23.38 -6.29
CA ARG A 233 -28.48 -23.88 -6.51
C ARG A 233 -28.76 -24.25 -7.95
N ASP A 234 -27.85 -23.95 -8.87
CA ASP A 234 -27.97 -24.30 -10.28
C ASP A 234 -27.42 -25.71 -10.49
N PRO A 235 -28.26 -26.71 -10.81
CA PRO A 235 -27.82 -28.10 -10.94
C PRO A 235 -26.70 -28.29 -11.98
N GLN A 236 -26.65 -27.44 -13.01
CA GLN A 236 -25.63 -27.52 -14.05
C GLN A 236 -24.28 -26.99 -13.57
N LEU A 237 -24.28 -25.98 -12.69
CA LEU A 237 -23.06 -25.49 -12.06
C LEU A 237 -22.66 -26.35 -10.85
N ALA A 238 -23.61 -27.02 -10.19
CA ALA A 238 -23.33 -27.96 -9.10
C ALA A 238 -22.63 -29.24 -9.59
N ALA A 239 -22.81 -29.60 -10.86
CA ALA A 239 -22.06 -30.66 -11.53
C ALA A 239 -20.61 -30.23 -11.89
N ASP A 240 -20.31 -28.93 -11.90
CA ASP A 240 -18.96 -28.40 -12.11
C ASP A 240 -18.15 -28.49 -10.79
N THR A 241 -16.91 -28.95 -10.88
CA THR A 241 -16.01 -29.15 -9.71
C THR A 241 -15.52 -27.84 -9.06
N THR A 242 -15.92 -26.69 -9.59
CA THR A 242 -15.55 -25.37 -9.07
C THR A 242 -16.36 -24.98 -7.82
N SER A 243 -15.73 -24.30 -6.86
CA SER A 243 -16.43 -23.83 -5.66
C SER A 243 -17.46 -22.71 -5.96
N PRO A 244 -18.50 -22.55 -5.13
CA PRO A 244 -19.47 -21.43 -5.23
C PRO A 244 -18.80 -20.06 -5.31
N LEU A 245 -17.74 -19.83 -4.53
CA LEU A 245 -16.95 -18.60 -4.58
C LEU A 245 -16.33 -18.35 -5.98
N SER A 246 -15.88 -19.41 -6.66
CA SER A 246 -15.33 -19.31 -8.03
C SER A 246 -16.42 -18.98 -9.04
N GLN A 247 -17.62 -19.55 -8.87
CA GLN A 247 -18.79 -19.27 -9.70
C GLN A 247 -19.27 -17.83 -9.52
N PHE A 248 -19.36 -17.35 -8.28
CA PHE A 248 -19.62 -15.94 -7.97
C PHE A 248 -18.62 -15.01 -8.68
N LYS A 249 -17.31 -15.29 -8.56
CA LYS A 249 -16.27 -14.48 -9.22
C LYS A 249 -16.45 -14.45 -10.74
N THR A 250 -16.81 -15.59 -11.33
CA THR A 250 -17.06 -15.70 -12.78
C THR A 250 -18.28 -14.90 -13.19
N LEU A 251 -19.40 -15.03 -12.47
CA LEU A 251 -20.62 -14.28 -12.72
C LEU A 251 -20.38 -12.77 -12.59
N ARG A 252 -19.88 -12.32 -11.43
CA ARG A 252 -19.65 -10.90 -11.14
C ARG A 252 -18.67 -10.27 -12.12
N ARG A 253 -17.49 -10.88 -12.33
CA ARG A 253 -16.42 -10.27 -13.13
C ARG A 253 -16.56 -10.56 -14.62
N THR A 254 -16.59 -11.83 -14.99
CA THR A 254 -16.43 -12.24 -16.39
C THR A 254 -17.71 -12.06 -17.17
N ILE A 255 -18.86 -12.34 -16.56
CA ILE A 255 -20.15 -12.34 -17.26
C ILE A 255 -20.81 -10.96 -17.17
N LEU A 256 -20.90 -10.38 -15.97
CA LEU A 256 -21.52 -9.08 -15.76
C LEU A 256 -20.52 -7.93 -16.02
N GLY A 257 -19.39 -7.92 -15.30
CA GLY A 257 -18.41 -6.84 -15.38
C GLY A 257 -17.82 -6.60 -16.76
N ASN A 258 -17.20 -7.63 -17.39
CA ASN A 258 -16.60 -7.49 -18.72
C ASN A 258 -17.62 -7.10 -19.81
N SER A 259 -18.90 -7.43 -19.61
CA SER A 259 -19.98 -7.12 -20.55
C SER A 259 -20.62 -5.74 -20.29
N GLY A 260 -20.16 -5.00 -19.28
CA GLY A 260 -20.66 -3.66 -18.96
C GLY A 260 -21.96 -3.61 -18.16
N TYR A 261 -22.39 -4.72 -17.53
CA TYR A 261 -23.58 -4.77 -16.66
C TYR A 261 -23.22 -4.40 -15.21
N PHE A 262 -22.69 -3.19 -15.01
CA PHE A 262 -22.11 -2.77 -13.73
C PHE A 262 -23.14 -2.76 -12.59
N ARG A 263 -24.35 -2.27 -12.83
CA ARG A 263 -25.46 -2.25 -11.86
C ARG A 263 -25.76 -3.63 -11.27
N ASN A 264 -25.62 -4.69 -12.08
CA ASN A 264 -25.97 -6.04 -11.66
C ASN A 264 -24.85 -6.73 -10.88
N MET A 265 -23.62 -6.21 -10.90
CA MET A 265 -22.46 -6.85 -10.28
C MET A 265 -22.63 -7.05 -8.77
N GLY A 266 -23.22 -6.08 -8.06
CA GLY A 266 -23.47 -6.17 -6.62
C GLY A 266 -24.58 -7.17 -6.24
N SER A 267 -25.42 -7.57 -7.18
CA SER A 267 -26.44 -8.61 -6.97
C SER A 267 -25.88 -10.04 -7.16
N ALA A 268 -24.71 -10.19 -7.78
CA ALA A 268 -24.16 -11.51 -8.13
C ALA A 268 -23.93 -12.42 -6.92
N ILE A 269 -23.48 -11.87 -5.79
CA ILE A 269 -23.19 -12.66 -4.58
C ILE A 269 -24.46 -13.22 -3.94
N LEU A 270 -25.59 -12.52 -4.09
CA LEU A 270 -26.89 -12.90 -3.51
C LEU A 270 -27.45 -14.21 -4.10
N GLU A 271 -26.94 -14.65 -5.26
CA GLU A 271 -27.26 -15.96 -5.84
C GLU A 271 -26.66 -17.11 -5.03
N PHE A 272 -25.53 -16.87 -4.35
CA PHE A 272 -24.71 -17.89 -3.71
C PHE A 272 -24.71 -17.82 -2.18
N ILE A 273 -25.16 -16.72 -1.57
CA ILE A 273 -25.33 -16.66 -0.12
C ILE A 273 -26.40 -17.65 0.30
N ASN A 274 -26.05 -18.55 1.23
CA ASN A 274 -27.01 -19.46 1.84
C ASN A 274 -27.73 -18.75 2.98
N LEU A 275 -29.05 -18.64 2.88
CA LEU A 275 -29.90 -18.08 3.92
C LEU A 275 -30.22 -19.09 5.02
N ASN A 276 -29.94 -20.38 4.78
CA ASN A 276 -30.22 -21.44 5.72
C ASN A 276 -29.15 -21.51 6.82
N VAL A 277 -29.55 -21.16 8.05
CA VAL A 277 -28.71 -21.32 9.25
C VAL A 277 -29.06 -22.58 10.07
N SER A 278 -30.04 -23.38 9.64
CA SER A 278 -30.43 -24.61 10.34
C SER A 278 -29.42 -25.75 10.19
N GLY A 279 -28.55 -25.67 9.18
CA GLY A 279 -27.57 -26.71 8.85
C GLY A 279 -28.16 -27.92 8.12
N ASP A 280 -29.47 -27.97 7.87
CA ASP A 280 -30.11 -28.99 7.04
C ASP A 280 -30.05 -28.60 5.56
N PRO A 281 -29.25 -29.27 4.71
CA PRO A 281 -29.07 -28.89 3.31
C PRO A 281 -30.38 -28.91 2.50
N ALA A 282 -31.43 -29.59 2.96
CA ALA A 282 -32.74 -29.58 2.30
C ALA A 282 -33.39 -28.18 2.30
N ASN A 283 -32.98 -27.30 3.22
CA ASN A 283 -33.49 -25.94 3.36
C ASN A 283 -32.57 -24.89 2.70
N ASP A 284 -31.47 -25.31 2.07
CA ASP A 284 -30.52 -24.40 1.43
C ASP A 284 -31.19 -23.56 0.35
N THR A 285 -31.07 -22.25 0.51
CA THR A 285 -31.75 -21.28 -0.34
C THR A 285 -30.97 -19.98 -0.43
N SER A 286 -31.22 -19.22 -1.50
CA SER A 286 -30.57 -17.94 -1.79
C SER A 286 -31.63 -16.90 -2.18
N LEU A 287 -31.25 -15.62 -2.23
CA LEU A 287 -32.19 -14.53 -2.48
C LEU A 287 -32.65 -14.45 -3.94
N LEU A 288 -31.77 -14.80 -4.89
CA LEU A 288 -32.05 -14.66 -6.32
C LEU A 288 -31.32 -15.70 -7.16
N THR A 289 -31.69 -15.77 -8.44
CA THR A 289 -30.87 -16.41 -9.48
C THR A 289 -30.84 -15.53 -10.73
N PHE A 290 -29.71 -15.49 -11.42
CA PHE A 290 -29.64 -14.97 -12.78
C PHE A 290 -30.11 -16.04 -13.77
N ARG A 291 -30.95 -15.68 -14.73
CA ARG A 291 -31.37 -16.61 -15.79
C ARG A 291 -30.21 -16.80 -16.77
N LYS A 292 -29.72 -18.04 -16.90
CA LYS A 292 -28.56 -18.40 -17.71
C LYS A 292 -28.97 -19.06 -19.03
N LEU A 293 -28.15 -18.88 -20.07
CA LEU A 293 -28.31 -19.45 -21.40
C LEU A 293 -27.02 -20.14 -21.86
N GLY A 294 -27.17 -21.22 -22.63
CA GLY A 294 -26.10 -21.79 -23.43
C GLY A 294 -24.92 -22.35 -22.62
N TYR A 295 -25.17 -23.31 -21.73
CA TYR A 295 -24.11 -24.14 -21.14
C TYR A 295 -23.49 -24.96 -22.27
N GLY A 296 -22.32 -24.56 -22.76
CA GLY A 296 -21.71 -25.17 -23.95
C GLY A 296 -20.78 -26.33 -23.61
N ASP A 297 -20.80 -27.39 -24.44
CA ASP A 297 -19.87 -28.54 -24.37
C ASP A 297 -18.50 -28.27 -25.04
N GLU A 298 -18.38 -27.19 -25.82
CA GLU A 298 -17.15 -26.78 -26.54
C GLU A 298 -16.84 -25.29 -26.30
N VAL A 299 -16.60 -24.91 -25.04
CA VAL A 299 -16.24 -23.52 -24.70
C VAL A 299 -14.75 -23.32 -25.01
N ALA A 300 -14.43 -22.45 -25.98
CA ALA A 300 -13.04 -22.08 -26.27
C ALA A 300 -12.32 -21.62 -24.98
N HIS A 301 -11.08 -22.09 -24.77
CA HIS A 301 -10.29 -21.76 -23.58
C HIS A 301 -10.33 -20.25 -23.26
N GLY A 302 -10.98 -19.90 -22.15
CA GLY A 302 -11.09 -18.52 -21.66
C GLY A 302 -12.46 -17.84 -21.88
N SER A 303 -13.43 -18.49 -22.53
CA SER A 303 -14.81 -18.00 -22.61
C SER A 303 -15.63 -18.41 -21.38
N PRO A 304 -16.63 -17.62 -20.94
CA PRO A 304 -17.46 -18.00 -19.81
C PRO A 304 -18.29 -19.25 -20.11
N PRO A 305 -18.58 -20.09 -19.09
CA PRO A 305 -19.29 -21.36 -19.28
C PRO A 305 -20.77 -21.19 -19.70
N TYR A 306 -21.32 -20.00 -19.52
CA TYR A 306 -22.67 -19.61 -19.90
C TYR A 306 -22.75 -18.10 -20.15
N THR A 307 -23.87 -17.65 -20.68
CA THR A 307 -24.26 -16.23 -20.75
C THR A 307 -25.50 -15.99 -19.90
N VAL A 308 -25.78 -14.75 -19.53
CA VAL A 308 -27.06 -14.38 -18.90
C VAL A 308 -28.08 -14.00 -19.97
N GLU A 309 -29.33 -14.40 -19.78
CA GLU A 309 -30.41 -13.90 -20.62
C GLU A 309 -30.62 -12.41 -20.36
N LEU A 310 -30.89 -11.68 -21.45
CA LEU A 310 -31.22 -10.27 -21.41
C LEU A 310 -32.70 -10.05 -21.76
N ASN A 311 -33.35 -9.15 -21.03
CA ASN A 311 -34.66 -8.60 -21.39
C ASN A 311 -34.50 -7.08 -21.53
N ASN A 312 -34.84 -6.53 -22.70
CA ASN A 312 -34.60 -5.12 -23.04
C ASN A 312 -33.15 -4.64 -22.78
N GLY A 313 -32.17 -5.53 -22.98
CA GLY A 313 -30.75 -5.22 -22.80
C GLY A 313 -30.24 -5.33 -21.36
N GLU A 314 -31.07 -5.74 -20.40
CA GLU A 314 -30.70 -5.91 -18.99
C GLU A 314 -30.73 -7.40 -18.59
N PRO A 315 -29.80 -7.87 -17.73
CA PRO A 315 -29.83 -9.24 -17.19
C PRO A 315 -31.15 -9.59 -16.49
N VAL A 316 -31.70 -10.76 -16.79
CA VAL A 316 -32.94 -11.25 -16.15
C VAL A 316 -32.62 -11.88 -14.78
N ILE A 317 -33.23 -11.32 -13.73
CA ILE A 317 -33.09 -11.76 -12.34
C ILE A 317 -34.42 -12.37 -11.86
N ASN A 318 -34.34 -13.55 -11.26
CA ASN A 318 -35.47 -14.19 -10.59
C ASN A 318 -35.27 -14.09 -9.08
N TRP A 319 -36.01 -13.18 -8.44
CA TRP A 319 -36.04 -13.07 -6.98
C TRP A 319 -36.85 -14.19 -6.34
N ASN A 320 -36.33 -14.72 -5.24
CA ASN A 320 -37.01 -15.75 -4.46
C ASN A 320 -37.98 -15.11 -3.48
N ALA A 321 -39.26 -15.03 -3.82
CA ALA A 321 -40.27 -14.38 -2.95
C ALA A 321 -40.48 -15.11 -1.61
N ASP A 322 -40.23 -16.42 -1.56
CA ASP A 322 -40.55 -17.25 -0.39
C ASP A 322 -39.65 -16.98 0.83
N VAL A 323 -38.50 -16.33 0.62
CA VAL A 323 -37.58 -15.97 1.73
C VAL A 323 -37.91 -14.62 2.36
N PHE A 324 -38.90 -13.90 1.82
CA PHE A 324 -39.34 -12.62 2.35
C PHE A 324 -40.55 -12.82 3.27
N VAL A 325 -40.46 -12.31 4.49
CA VAL A 325 -41.56 -12.23 5.46
C VAL A 325 -41.89 -10.75 5.66
N ASP A 326 -43.14 -10.37 5.42
CA ASP A 326 -43.60 -8.97 5.47
C ASP A 326 -42.73 -8.01 4.63
N GLY A 327 -42.24 -8.48 3.48
CA GLY A 327 -41.39 -7.72 2.58
C GLY A 327 -39.96 -7.51 3.11
N LYS A 328 -39.49 -8.37 4.02
CA LYS A 328 -38.13 -8.31 4.58
C LYS A 328 -37.49 -9.68 4.63
N VAL A 329 -36.17 -9.73 4.64
CA VAL A 329 -35.39 -10.97 4.71
C VAL A 329 -34.35 -10.88 5.82
N ASP A 330 -34.20 -11.97 6.58
CA ASP A 330 -33.08 -12.17 7.50
C ASP A 330 -31.90 -12.76 6.74
N ILE A 331 -30.70 -12.20 6.90
CA ILE A 331 -29.51 -12.62 6.18
C ILE A 331 -28.40 -12.97 7.18
N PRO A 332 -27.79 -14.16 7.09
CA PRO A 332 -26.63 -14.49 7.90
C PRO A 332 -25.42 -13.66 7.45
N MET A 333 -24.79 -12.97 8.39
CA MET A 333 -23.64 -12.12 8.11
C MET A 333 -22.52 -12.34 9.11
N LEU A 334 -21.29 -12.32 8.60
CA LEU A 334 -20.08 -12.18 9.41
C LEU A 334 -20.05 -10.77 10.01
N ARG A 335 -19.78 -10.70 11.31
CA ARG A 335 -19.58 -9.40 11.98
C ARG A 335 -18.26 -8.74 11.56
N HIS A 336 -17.21 -9.53 11.45
CA HIS A 336 -15.91 -9.11 10.91
C HIS A 336 -15.59 -10.03 9.73
N PRO A 337 -15.03 -9.51 8.63
CA PRO A 337 -14.67 -10.34 7.49
C PRO A 337 -13.70 -11.44 7.90
N ASP A 338 -13.90 -12.65 7.38
CA ASP A 338 -12.97 -13.74 7.61
C ASP A 338 -11.74 -13.61 6.69
N ASN A 339 -10.73 -14.43 6.93
CA ASN A 339 -9.50 -14.46 6.13
C ASN A 339 -9.80 -14.64 4.65
N ASP A 340 -10.78 -15.47 4.28
CA ASP A 340 -11.11 -15.70 2.88
C ASP A 340 -11.74 -14.50 2.16
N ASN A 341 -12.46 -13.65 2.90
CA ASN A 341 -12.96 -12.36 2.38
C ASN A 341 -11.78 -11.45 2.00
N CYS A 342 -10.79 -11.29 2.89
CA CYS A 342 -9.57 -10.53 2.63
C CYS A 342 -8.76 -11.16 1.48
N MET A 343 -8.60 -12.48 1.53
CA MET A 343 -7.79 -13.24 0.60
C MET A 343 -8.40 -13.31 -0.80
N MET A 344 -9.70 -13.02 -1.00
CA MET A 344 -10.28 -12.86 -2.33
C MET A 344 -9.46 -11.90 -3.21
N CYS A 345 -8.95 -10.81 -2.64
CA CYS A 345 -8.11 -9.83 -3.33
C CYS A 345 -6.62 -10.02 -3.03
N HIS A 346 -6.25 -10.44 -1.81
CA HIS A 346 -4.86 -10.52 -1.38
C HIS A 346 -4.13 -11.83 -1.76
N ARG A 347 -4.80 -12.85 -2.31
CA ARG A 347 -4.18 -14.12 -2.74
C ARG A 347 -3.01 -13.99 -3.71
N THR A 348 -2.94 -12.91 -4.50
CA THR A 348 -1.84 -12.69 -5.46
C THR A 348 -0.50 -12.33 -4.78
N SER A 349 -0.53 -12.03 -3.48
CA SER A 349 0.61 -11.60 -2.69
C SER A 349 1.57 -12.75 -2.32
N ASN A 350 1.15 -14.01 -2.32
CA ASN A 350 2.03 -15.15 -1.96
C ASN A 350 3.28 -15.20 -2.85
N SER A 351 3.10 -15.10 -4.16
CA SER A 351 4.17 -15.10 -5.15
C SER A 351 5.00 -13.82 -5.18
N ARG A 352 4.56 -12.77 -4.46
CA ARG A 352 5.13 -11.42 -4.52
C ARG A 352 5.86 -11.05 -3.22
N ARG A 353 5.31 -11.42 -2.06
CA ARG A 353 5.77 -11.03 -0.73
C ARG A 353 5.87 -12.19 0.26
N GLY A 354 5.73 -13.44 -0.20
CA GLY A 354 5.67 -14.59 0.71
C GLY A 354 4.52 -14.51 1.72
N PHE A 355 3.40 -13.87 1.36
CA PHE A 355 2.20 -13.77 2.20
C PHE A 355 1.20 -14.86 1.83
N TYR A 356 0.92 -15.76 2.76
CA TYR A 356 0.09 -16.95 2.52
C TYR A 356 -1.32 -16.86 3.12
N GLY A 357 -1.66 -15.70 3.69
CA GLY A 357 -2.89 -15.53 4.45
C GLY A 357 -2.69 -15.88 5.92
N PHE A 358 -3.81 -15.89 6.65
CA PHE A 358 -3.86 -16.15 8.09
C PHE A 358 -4.92 -17.22 8.43
N GLY A 359 -5.24 -18.08 7.45
CA GLY A 359 -6.15 -19.22 7.62
C GLY A 359 -5.46 -20.40 8.33
N GLU A 360 -6.08 -21.58 8.27
CA GLU A 360 -5.59 -22.80 8.97
C GLU A 360 -4.13 -23.17 8.64
N GLY A 361 -3.69 -22.94 7.41
CA GLY A 361 -2.32 -23.22 7.00
C GLY A 361 -1.25 -22.30 7.60
N ALA A 362 -1.63 -21.31 8.43
CA ALA A 362 -0.70 -20.47 9.18
C ALA A 362 -0.46 -20.99 10.61
N ALA A 363 -1.20 -22.01 11.06
CA ALA A 363 -1.00 -22.59 12.39
C ALA A 363 0.27 -23.45 12.41
N ALA A 364 1.17 -23.18 13.35
CA ALA A 364 2.39 -23.96 13.54
C ALA A 364 2.07 -25.41 13.89
N THR A 365 2.76 -26.35 13.23
CA THR A 365 2.70 -27.77 13.56
C THR A 365 3.89 -28.16 14.44
N TYR A 366 3.71 -29.20 15.24
CA TYR A 366 4.72 -29.68 16.18
C TYR A 366 4.95 -31.17 15.97
N ASP A 367 6.21 -31.58 16.02
CA ASP A 367 6.61 -32.98 15.92
C ASP A 367 6.28 -33.78 17.20
N GLU A 368 6.57 -35.08 17.20
CA GLU A 368 6.32 -35.98 18.34
C GLU A 368 7.06 -35.57 19.62
N ASP A 369 8.15 -34.81 19.50
CA ASP A 369 8.96 -34.31 20.61
C ASP A 369 8.52 -32.89 21.08
N GLY A 370 7.49 -32.32 20.44
CA GLY A 370 6.96 -30.99 20.74
C GLY A 370 7.82 -29.85 20.18
N VAL A 371 8.66 -30.13 19.19
CA VAL A 371 9.45 -29.14 18.45
C VAL A 371 8.62 -28.64 17.27
N VAL A 372 8.65 -27.33 17.02
CA VAL A 372 7.96 -26.74 15.85
C VAL A 372 8.56 -27.32 14.56
N GLU A 373 7.71 -27.77 13.65
CA GLU A 373 8.12 -28.14 12.29
C GLU A 373 8.27 -26.87 11.44
N GLU A 374 9.39 -26.70 10.74
CA GLU A 374 9.64 -25.50 9.93
C GLU A 374 8.69 -25.43 8.72
N ASP A 375 7.72 -24.51 8.74
CA ASP A 375 6.92 -24.11 7.58
C ASP A 375 7.02 -22.59 7.31
N TYR A 376 7.21 -22.25 6.04
CA TYR A 376 7.29 -20.86 5.59
C TYR A 376 5.93 -20.13 5.63
N GLN A 377 4.83 -20.83 5.89
CA GLN A 377 3.48 -20.28 6.02
C GLN A 377 3.08 -19.96 7.46
N ASP A 378 3.82 -20.47 8.44
CA ASP A 378 3.47 -20.34 9.85
C ASP A 378 3.45 -18.88 10.31
N ASP A 379 2.52 -18.61 11.23
CA ASP A 379 2.49 -17.39 12.01
C ASP A 379 2.33 -17.73 13.50
N VAL A 380 3.32 -17.34 14.30
CA VAL A 380 3.37 -17.59 15.75
C VAL A 380 2.18 -16.99 16.51
N HIS A 381 1.50 -16.00 15.93
CA HIS A 381 0.35 -15.38 16.57
C HIS A 381 -0.95 -16.16 16.36
N LYS A 382 -1.03 -17.03 15.35
CA LYS A 382 -2.26 -17.78 15.02
C LYS A 382 -2.67 -18.66 16.20
N GLY A 383 -3.90 -18.47 16.68
CA GLY A 383 -4.46 -19.22 17.80
C GLY A 383 -4.12 -18.69 19.20
N LEU A 384 -3.30 -17.63 19.32
CA LEU A 384 -3.02 -16.99 20.61
C LEU A 384 -4.15 -16.05 21.03
N GLU A 385 -4.30 -15.82 22.34
CA GLU A 385 -5.24 -14.84 22.88
C GLU A 385 -4.59 -13.46 23.03
N TRP A 386 -5.35 -12.40 22.72
CA TRP A 386 -4.98 -11.02 23.01
C TRP A 386 -6.12 -10.29 23.72
N THR A 387 -5.77 -9.47 24.70
CA THR A 387 -6.72 -8.67 25.47
C THR A 387 -6.47 -7.19 25.25
N GLU A 388 -7.51 -6.47 24.87
CA GLU A 388 -7.46 -5.02 24.74
C GLU A 388 -8.82 -4.43 25.08
N ASN A 389 -8.83 -3.26 25.73
CA ASN A 389 -10.07 -2.58 26.15
C ASN A 389 -11.02 -3.49 26.96
N GLY A 390 -10.45 -4.42 27.74
CA GLY A 390 -11.21 -5.39 28.53
C GLY A 390 -11.94 -6.46 27.69
N GLN A 391 -11.54 -6.67 26.43
CA GLN A 391 -12.03 -7.74 25.57
C GLN A 391 -10.89 -8.67 25.17
N THR A 392 -11.06 -9.96 25.45
CA THR A 392 -10.13 -11.03 25.05
C THR A 392 -10.68 -11.73 23.83
N ARG A 393 -9.86 -11.93 22.80
CA ARG A 393 -10.19 -12.75 21.62
C ARG A 393 -8.97 -13.50 21.13
N ASN A 394 -9.19 -14.64 20.50
CA ASN A 394 -8.17 -15.33 19.74
C ASN A 394 -7.77 -14.51 18.49
N ILE A 395 -6.48 -14.55 18.18
CA ILE A 395 -5.92 -14.05 16.94
C ILE A 395 -6.12 -15.15 15.88
N GLU A 396 -7.29 -15.13 15.24
CA GLU A 396 -7.68 -16.13 14.22
C GLU A 396 -7.74 -15.57 12.81
N ASN A 397 -7.83 -14.25 12.66
CA ASN A 397 -7.99 -13.59 11.38
C ASN A 397 -7.30 -12.22 11.31
N CYS A 398 -7.24 -11.67 10.10
CA CYS A 398 -6.58 -10.38 9.82
C CYS A 398 -7.06 -9.22 10.71
N ASN A 399 -8.31 -9.25 11.21
CA ASN A 399 -8.89 -8.12 11.96
C ASN A 399 -8.17 -7.83 13.27
N ALA A 400 -7.50 -8.82 13.87
CA ALA A 400 -6.72 -8.63 15.10
C ALA A 400 -5.69 -7.49 14.94
N CYS A 401 -5.06 -7.39 13.78
CA CYS A 401 -4.06 -6.37 13.46
C CYS A 401 -4.59 -5.26 12.55
N HIS A 402 -5.64 -5.54 11.75
CA HIS A 402 -6.11 -4.63 10.70
C HIS A 402 -7.44 -3.91 11.02
N SER A 403 -8.08 -4.15 12.17
CA SER A 403 -9.33 -3.48 12.56
C SER A 403 -9.21 -2.74 13.89
N LYS A 404 -9.67 -1.49 13.91
CA LYS A 404 -9.76 -0.67 15.14
C LYS A 404 -10.84 -1.17 16.10
N GLY A 405 -11.91 -1.75 15.55
CA GLY A 405 -13.10 -2.16 16.30
C GLY A 405 -13.05 -3.60 16.79
N TYR A 406 -12.01 -4.37 16.46
CA TYR A 406 -12.00 -5.83 16.75
C TYR A 406 -12.06 -6.13 18.24
N TYR A 407 -11.39 -5.37 19.10
CA TYR A 407 -11.44 -5.57 20.57
C TYR A 407 -12.41 -4.60 21.28
N LYS A 408 -13.39 -4.03 20.55
CA LYS A 408 -14.46 -3.24 21.16
C LYS A 408 -15.48 -4.17 21.82
N SER A 409 -15.97 -3.82 23.02
CA SER A 409 -17.05 -4.57 23.67
C SER A 409 -18.35 -4.41 22.90
N LEU A 410 -19.04 -5.52 22.68
CA LEU A 410 -20.26 -5.58 21.88
C LEU A 410 -21.50 -5.99 22.67
N ALA A 411 -21.38 -6.08 24.00
CA ALA A 411 -22.47 -6.50 24.89
C ALA A 411 -23.72 -5.62 24.81
N SER A 412 -23.59 -4.39 24.31
CA SER A 412 -24.69 -3.43 24.11
C SER A 412 -25.18 -3.34 22.66
N THR A 413 -24.65 -4.12 21.72
CA THR A 413 -25.01 -4.05 20.29
C THR A 413 -26.05 -5.11 19.94
N SER A 414 -27.08 -4.74 19.18
CA SER A 414 -28.12 -5.66 18.67
C SER A 414 -27.62 -6.45 17.46
N ASN A 415 -26.51 -7.17 17.64
CA ASN A 415 -25.74 -7.89 16.62
C ASN A 415 -25.08 -7.02 15.52
N VAL A 416 -25.48 -5.75 15.38
CA VAL A 416 -24.92 -4.78 14.42
C VAL A 416 -24.24 -3.62 15.17
N ASP A 417 -23.03 -3.22 14.73
CA ASP A 417 -22.33 -2.01 15.22
C ASP A 417 -22.41 -0.90 14.17
N LEU A 418 -23.37 0.00 14.32
CA LEU A 418 -23.57 1.12 13.40
C LEU A 418 -22.44 2.16 13.46
N GLY A 419 -21.63 2.14 14.52
CA GLY A 419 -20.46 2.99 14.69
C GLY A 419 -19.15 2.28 14.33
N ALA A 420 -19.19 1.16 13.62
CA ALA A 420 -17.99 0.44 13.21
C ALA A 420 -17.19 1.27 12.19
N ASP A 421 -15.89 1.45 12.46
CA ASP A 421 -14.97 2.06 11.51
C ASP A 421 -14.66 1.06 10.39
N HIS A 422 -15.09 1.39 9.17
CA HIS A 422 -14.88 0.57 7.96
C HIS A 422 -13.54 0.85 7.28
N ASN A 423 -12.74 1.76 7.85
CA ASN A 423 -11.40 2.01 7.39
C ASN A 423 -10.39 1.03 8.02
N PHE A 424 -10.27 -0.14 7.41
CA PHE A 424 -9.28 -1.15 7.79
C PHE A 424 -7.86 -0.57 7.79
N MET A 425 -7.17 -0.76 8.90
CA MET A 425 -5.80 -0.34 9.11
C MET A 425 -4.91 -1.13 8.17
N LYS A 426 -4.29 -0.49 7.18
CA LYS A 426 -3.24 -1.12 6.35
C LYS A 426 -1.90 -0.42 6.55
N GLY A 427 -1.95 0.87 6.87
CA GLY A 427 -0.78 1.72 7.03
C GLY A 427 -0.12 2.11 5.73
N ASN A 428 1.13 2.56 5.90
CA ASN A 428 2.05 2.84 4.82
C ASN A 428 2.27 1.57 3.97
N SER A 429 1.40 1.38 2.97
CA SER A 429 1.38 0.23 2.08
C SER A 429 2.78 -0.07 1.54
N ASP A 430 3.03 -1.35 1.33
CA ASP A 430 4.13 -1.96 0.58
C ASP A 430 4.33 -1.47 -0.89
N MET A 431 3.50 -0.52 -1.30
CA MET A 431 3.52 0.11 -2.59
C MET A 431 4.07 1.50 -2.34
N ASP A 432 5.39 1.69 -2.45
CA ASP A 432 6.04 3.00 -2.21
C ASP A 432 5.61 4.11 -3.19
N LEU A 433 4.53 3.89 -3.90
CA LEU A 433 3.94 4.81 -4.84
C LEU A 433 2.94 5.76 -4.22
N ARG A 434 2.67 5.73 -2.89
CA ARG A 434 1.97 6.77 -2.09
C ARG A 434 1.49 6.24 -0.72
N ASN A 435 2.32 6.44 0.31
CA ASN A 435 2.08 6.08 1.73
C ASN A 435 1.38 7.20 2.52
N ASP A 436 0.66 8.03 1.81
CA ASP A 436 0.73 9.47 1.99
C ASP A 436 -0.67 10.02 2.33
N LEU A 437 -1.64 9.24 1.91
CA LEU A 437 -3.08 9.44 1.98
C LEU A 437 -3.79 8.18 2.46
N ASP A 438 -3.03 7.21 2.96
CA ASP A 438 -3.60 6.26 3.90
C ASP A 438 -3.79 6.98 5.24
N TYR A 439 -4.85 7.78 5.33
CA TYR A 439 -5.35 8.28 6.62
C TYR A 439 -5.80 7.16 7.56
N SER A 440 -5.76 5.92 7.07
CA SER A 440 -5.88 4.72 7.85
C SER A 440 -4.63 4.59 8.72
N PRO A 441 -4.78 4.45 10.04
CA PRO A 441 -3.63 4.14 10.88
C PRO A 441 -2.96 2.86 10.38
N ASN A 442 -1.68 2.74 10.67
CA ASN A 442 -0.96 1.51 10.42
C ASN A 442 -1.67 0.32 11.07
N ALA A 443 -1.61 -0.82 10.39
CA ALA A 443 -1.91 -2.08 11.05
C ALA A 443 -1.06 -2.17 12.32
N ARG A 444 -1.58 -2.81 13.37
CA ARG A 444 -0.88 -2.90 14.65
C ARG A 444 0.53 -3.43 14.44
N SER A 445 1.52 -2.63 14.85
CA SER A 445 2.93 -2.98 14.71
C SER A 445 3.35 -3.98 15.79
N CYS A 446 4.50 -4.63 15.58
CA CYS A 446 5.10 -5.47 16.62
C CYS A 446 5.32 -4.67 17.91
N VAL A 447 5.81 -3.43 17.78
CA VAL A 447 6.09 -2.53 18.90
C VAL A 447 4.82 -2.18 19.66
N TYR A 448 3.70 -2.00 18.97
CA TYR A 448 2.42 -1.75 19.63
C TYR A 448 2.08 -2.83 20.66
N CYS A 449 2.03 -4.11 20.25
CA CYS A 449 1.62 -5.19 21.16
C CYS A 449 2.71 -5.59 22.16
N HIS A 450 3.99 -5.43 21.80
CA HIS A 450 5.11 -5.95 22.58
C HIS A 450 5.80 -4.91 23.48
N ASP A 451 5.59 -3.60 23.26
CA ASP A 451 6.20 -2.52 24.05
C ASP A 451 5.19 -1.44 24.49
N ASP A 452 4.34 -0.94 23.59
CA ASP A 452 3.55 0.30 23.84
C ASP A 452 2.16 0.07 24.44
N ALA A 453 1.58 -1.12 24.28
CA ALA A 453 0.26 -1.44 24.80
C ALA A 453 0.20 -1.28 26.33
N ALA A 454 -0.99 -1.03 26.87
CA ALA A 454 -1.18 -0.92 28.32
C ALA A 454 -0.73 -2.19 29.08
N GLU A 455 -0.89 -3.35 28.45
CA GLU A 455 -0.41 -4.65 28.91
C GLU A 455 0.37 -5.33 27.77
N PRO A 456 1.69 -5.09 27.64
CA PRO A 456 2.48 -5.66 26.56
C PRO A 456 2.57 -7.19 26.69
N ALA A 457 2.40 -7.92 25.57
CA ALA A 457 2.59 -9.36 25.55
C ALA A 457 4.05 -9.70 25.27
N ILE A 458 4.83 -10.06 26.28
CA ILE A 458 6.22 -10.48 26.08
C ILE A 458 6.31 -11.99 26.31
N PRO A 459 6.49 -12.83 25.27
CA PRO A 459 6.35 -14.29 25.39
C PRO A 459 7.28 -14.95 26.40
N SER A 460 8.43 -14.36 26.69
CA SER A 460 9.37 -14.86 27.70
C SER A 460 8.98 -14.51 29.15
N GLY A 461 7.94 -13.69 29.37
CA GLY A 461 7.59 -13.15 30.69
C GLY A 461 8.55 -12.08 31.21
N GLN A 462 9.46 -11.59 30.37
CA GLN A 462 10.37 -10.49 30.73
C GLN A 462 9.65 -9.13 30.69
N ASN A 463 10.24 -8.14 31.37
CA ASN A 463 9.63 -6.81 31.50
C ASN A 463 9.74 -5.93 30.25
N ASN A 464 10.58 -6.28 29.28
CA ASN A 464 10.77 -5.56 28.02
C ASN A 464 11.47 -6.45 26.98
N MET A 465 11.41 -6.03 25.71
CA MET A 465 12.01 -6.77 24.60
C MET A 465 13.54 -6.88 24.69
N LEU A 466 14.24 -5.91 25.28
CA LEU A 466 15.68 -5.99 25.51
C LEU A 466 16.02 -7.20 26.39
N ASN A 467 15.36 -7.35 27.53
CA ASN A 467 15.59 -8.46 28.46
C ASN A 467 15.16 -9.81 27.85
N ALA A 468 14.06 -9.83 27.09
CA ALA A 468 13.61 -11.03 26.38
C ALA A 468 14.68 -11.55 25.39
N HIS A 469 15.25 -10.66 24.58
CA HIS A 469 16.29 -11.04 23.62
C HIS A 469 17.61 -11.41 24.30
N LEU A 470 17.99 -10.70 25.37
CA LEU A 470 19.18 -11.04 26.16
C LEU A 470 19.10 -12.47 26.72
N GLU A 471 17.95 -12.86 27.27
CA GLU A 471 17.71 -14.21 27.76
C GLU A 471 17.80 -15.26 26.64
N LYS A 472 17.20 -14.97 25.48
CA LYS A 472 17.21 -15.88 24.33
C LYS A 472 18.63 -16.13 23.82
N TRP A 473 19.39 -15.06 23.58
CA TRP A 473 20.78 -15.18 23.11
C TRP A 473 21.69 -15.87 24.13
N LYS A 474 21.40 -15.72 25.43
CA LYS A 474 22.07 -16.48 26.49
C LYS A 474 21.87 -17.97 26.33
N THR A 475 20.61 -18.35 26.13
CA THR A 475 20.18 -19.75 26.07
C THR A 475 20.72 -20.42 24.81
N ASN A 476 20.80 -19.69 23.70
CA ASN A 476 21.36 -20.19 22.43
C ASN A 476 22.90 -20.26 22.41
N GLY A 477 23.59 -19.75 23.44
CA GLY A 477 25.05 -19.75 23.51
C GLY A 477 25.73 -18.64 22.70
N ASP A 478 24.97 -17.73 22.09
CA ASP A 478 25.50 -16.58 21.33
C ASP A 478 26.21 -15.55 22.22
N MET A 479 25.96 -15.60 23.52
CA MET A 479 26.64 -14.78 24.52
C MET A 479 28.08 -15.21 24.81
N PHE A 480 28.53 -16.36 24.30
CA PHE A 480 29.87 -16.86 24.57
C PHE A 480 30.94 -15.88 24.05
N GLY A 481 31.82 -15.43 24.95
CA GLY A 481 32.90 -14.48 24.63
C GLY A 481 32.54 -12.99 24.78
N TYR A 482 31.32 -12.64 25.17
CA TYR A 482 30.90 -11.25 25.44
C TYR A 482 30.82 -10.94 26.94
N THR A 483 31.09 -9.68 27.31
CA THR A 483 30.71 -9.16 28.64
C THR A 483 29.21 -8.82 28.67
N GLN A 484 28.58 -8.90 29.85
CA GLN A 484 27.15 -8.56 30.00
C GLN A 484 26.84 -7.14 29.50
N SER A 485 27.67 -6.15 29.85
CA SER A 485 27.51 -4.76 29.39
C SER A 485 27.63 -4.61 27.88
N SER A 486 28.53 -5.37 27.24
CA SER A 486 28.68 -5.36 25.78
C SER A 486 27.44 -5.91 25.12
N LEU A 487 26.86 -6.98 25.66
CA LEU A 487 25.69 -7.60 25.07
C LEU A 487 24.43 -6.75 25.20
N SER A 488 24.17 -6.14 26.37
CA SER A 488 23.03 -5.23 26.52
C SER A 488 23.09 -4.10 25.49
N ARG A 489 24.28 -3.52 25.27
CA ARG A 489 24.50 -2.52 24.23
C ARG A 489 24.25 -3.09 22.81
N ILE A 490 24.80 -4.26 22.50
CA ILE A 490 24.63 -4.91 21.18
C ILE A 490 23.15 -5.20 20.90
N THR A 491 22.43 -5.75 21.88
CA THR A 491 21.00 -6.06 21.78
C THR A 491 20.18 -4.81 21.51
N GLN A 492 20.43 -3.76 22.30
CA GLN A 492 19.75 -2.49 22.14
C GLN A 492 20.02 -1.89 20.75
N THR A 493 21.27 -1.93 20.28
CA THR A 493 21.60 -1.46 18.92
C THR A 493 20.81 -2.20 17.85
N HIS A 494 20.60 -3.51 17.96
CA HIS A 494 19.78 -4.25 16.99
C HIS A 494 18.32 -3.82 17.04
N LEU A 495 17.72 -3.67 18.22
CA LEU A 495 16.34 -3.18 18.35
C LEU A 495 16.15 -1.75 17.81
N ASP A 496 17.21 -0.94 17.83
CA ASP A 496 17.20 0.43 17.31
C ASP A 496 17.38 0.53 15.78
N VAL A 497 18.04 -0.45 15.13
CA VAL A 497 18.38 -0.35 13.69
C VAL A 497 17.88 -1.50 12.82
N ILE A 498 17.38 -2.58 13.42
CA ILE A 498 16.82 -3.76 12.74
C ILE A 498 15.34 -3.86 13.11
N SER A 499 14.48 -3.96 12.11
CA SER A 499 13.05 -4.21 12.34
C SER A 499 12.81 -5.63 12.87
N CYS A 500 11.77 -5.83 13.66
CA CYS A 500 11.39 -7.17 14.15
C CYS A 500 11.20 -8.15 12.98
N GLN A 501 10.60 -7.66 11.91
CA GLN A 501 10.33 -8.38 10.67
C GLN A 501 11.61 -8.93 10.04
N ALA A 502 12.71 -8.17 10.04
CA ALA A 502 13.98 -8.62 9.44
C ALA A 502 14.51 -9.91 10.08
N CYS A 503 14.28 -10.11 11.38
CA CYS A 503 14.71 -11.30 12.10
C CYS A 503 13.67 -12.42 12.14
N HIS A 504 12.39 -12.06 12.14
CA HIS A 504 11.28 -13.00 12.33
C HIS A 504 10.52 -13.37 11.05
N ILE A 505 10.85 -12.76 9.91
CA ILE A 505 10.18 -13.01 8.62
C ILE A 505 11.23 -13.25 7.54
N THR A 506 11.78 -14.47 7.54
CA THR A 506 12.77 -14.94 6.57
C THR A 506 12.34 -16.27 5.95
N ASN A 507 13.16 -16.83 5.05
CA ASN A 507 12.93 -18.15 4.41
C ASN A 507 11.58 -18.30 3.71
N LYS A 508 10.97 -17.18 3.29
CA LYS A 508 9.70 -17.22 2.57
C LYS A 508 9.89 -17.83 1.20
N LYS A 509 8.84 -18.47 0.71
CA LYS A 509 8.81 -19.09 -0.61
C LYS A 509 7.95 -18.28 -1.58
N GLY A 510 8.12 -18.59 -2.86
CA GLY A 510 7.35 -18.06 -3.95
C GLY A 510 6.33 -19.08 -4.47
N ARG A 511 5.87 -18.86 -5.69
CA ARG A 511 4.92 -19.76 -6.35
C ARG A 511 5.57 -21.14 -6.56
N ARG A 512 4.84 -22.21 -6.24
CA ARG A 512 5.30 -23.62 -6.37
C ARG A 512 6.47 -23.98 -5.45
N GLY A 513 6.70 -23.23 -4.37
CA GLY A 513 7.72 -23.57 -3.36
C GLY A 513 9.15 -23.22 -3.76
N SER A 514 9.36 -22.36 -4.76
CA SER A 514 10.68 -21.80 -5.05
C SER A 514 11.13 -20.87 -3.92
N ASP A 515 12.42 -20.79 -3.62
CA ASP A 515 12.89 -19.85 -2.61
C ASP A 515 12.68 -18.39 -3.08
N LEU A 516 12.27 -17.52 -2.16
CA LEU A 516 12.10 -16.09 -2.41
C LEU A 516 13.38 -15.38 -1.97
N GLN A 517 14.08 -14.73 -2.91
CA GLN A 517 15.20 -13.87 -2.54
C GLN A 517 14.67 -12.61 -1.84
N ILE A 518 14.78 -12.58 -0.51
CA ILE A 518 14.48 -11.40 0.31
C ILE A 518 15.69 -10.47 0.25
N LEU A 519 15.41 -9.18 0.06
CA LEU A 519 16.38 -8.09 0.14
C LEU A 519 16.11 -7.26 1.40
N TYR A 520 17.05 -6.40 1.76
CA TYR A 520 16.97 -5.56 2.96
C TYR A 520 17.29 -4.11 2.61
N ARG A 521 16.52 -3.18 3.17
CA ARG A 521 16.65 -1.74 2.96
C ARG A 521 16.38 -0.97 4.24
N TYR A 522 16.87 0.24 4.36
CA TYR A 522 16.45 1.15 5.42
C TYR A 522 15.12 1.82 5.08
N ARG A 523 14.20 1.84 6.05
CA ARG A 523 12.92 2.56 5.98
C ARG A 523 12.66 3.25 7.32
N GLN A 524 11.98 4.39 7.28
CA GLN A 524 11.50 5.05 8.48
C GLN A 524 10.28 4.31 9.03
N GLU A 525 10.35 3.90 10.30
CA GLU A 525 9.26 3.28 11.04
C GLU A 525 8.37 4.33 11.71
N GLU A 526 7.31 3.88 12.40
CA GLU A 526 6.29 4.73 13.05
C GLU A 526 6.87 5.73 14.05
N ASP A 527 7.93 5.34 14.75
CA ASP A 527 8.65 6.17 15.73
C ASP A 527 9.66 7.15 15.09
N GLY A 528 9.69 7.20 13.76
CA GLY A 528 10.61 8.04 13.01
C GLY A 528 12.04 7.52 12.94
N LYS A 529 12.36 6.39 13.58
CA LYS A 529 13.69 5.78 13.47
C LYS A 529 13.84 5.06 12.14
N LEU A 530 15.08 5.08 11.63
CA LEU A 530 15.44 4.37 10.42
C LEU A 530 15.88 2.94 10.77
N ARG A 531 15.10 1.94 10.34
CA ARG A 531 15.40 0.52 10.57
C ARG A 531 15.54 -0.26 9.28
N MET A 532 16.36 -1.30 9.29
CA MET A 532 16.44 -2.27 8.20
C MET A 532 15.18 -3.12 8.16
N VAL A 533 14.50 -3.14 7.02
CA VAL A 533 13.27 -3.89 6.77
C VAL A 533 13.47 -4.89 5.62
N PRO A 534 12.90 -6.11 5.74
CA PRO A 534 12.91 -7.08 4.66
C PRO A 534 11.89 -6.69 3.59
N TYR A 535 12.25 -6.84 2.33
CA TYR A 535 11.36 -6.58 1.20
C TYR A 535 11.67 -7.50 0.01
N ASN A 536 10.72 -7.61 -0.91
CA ASN A 536 10.93 -8.24 -2.21
C ASN A 536 10.37 -7.35 -3.33
N PRO A 537 11.22 -6.70 -4.14
CA PRO A 537 10.73 -5.79 -5.15
C PRO A 537 10.18 -6.53 -6.37
N ARG A 538 9.20 -5.90 -7.01
CA ARG A 538 8.78 -6.28 -8.36
C ARG A 538 9.61 -5.53 -9.40
N ILE A 539 10.54 -6.26 -9.99
CA ILE A 539 11.35 -5.79 -11.11
C ILE A 539 10.49 -5.68 -12.38
N ARG A 540 10.67 -4.58 -13.12
CA ARG A 540 10.16 -4.41 -14.48
C ARG A 540 10.95 -3.34 -15.22
N TYR A 541 10.62 -3.15 -16.49
CA TYR A 541 10.99 -1.95 -17.21
C TYR A 541 9.77 -1.25 -17.81
N TYR A 542 9.97 -0.01 -18.19
CA TYR A 542 9.05 0.76 -19.03
C TYR A 542 9.87 1.53 -20.07
N TRP A 543 9.20 2.06 -21.09
CA TRP A 543 9.84 2.89 -22.11
C TRP A 543 9.39 4.34 -21.93
N LYS A 544 10.33 5.27 -22.01
CA LYS A 544 10.05 6.71 -22.01
C LYS A 544 10.91 7.42 -23.04
N ASP A 545 10.50 8.64 -23.38
CA ASP A 545 11.40 9.59 -24.01
C ASP A 545 12.41 10.14 -22.98
N ARG A 546 13.70 10.15 -23.32
CA ARG A 546 14.76 10.61 -22.42
C ARG A 546 14.59 12.08 -22.04
N GLU A 547 14.34 12.94 -23.03
CA GLU A 547 14.40 14.39 -22.88
C GLU A 547 13.16 14.95 -22.16
N THR A 548 11.97 14.46 -22.53
CA THR A 548 10.70 14.92 -21.96
C THR A 548 10.24 14.09 -20.76
N GLY A 549 10.78 12.89 -20.56
CA GLY A 549 10.34 11.95 -19.53
C GLY A 549 8.98 11.28 -19.81
N ARG A 550 8.36 11.53 -20.98
CA ARG A 550 7.05 10.97 -21.33
C ARG A 550 7.15 9.45 -21.52
N SER A 551 6.45 8.69 -20.68
CA SER A 551 6.33 7.24 -20.82
C SER A 551 5.42 6.85 -21.99
N LEU A 552 5.74 5.74 -22.66
CA LEU A 552 4.85 5.09 -23.62
C LEU A 552 3.84 4.21 -22.89
N ASN A 553 2.55 4.42 -23.15
CA ASN A 553 1.49 3.55 -22.61
C ASN A 553 1.43 2.22 -23.38
N LYS A 554 0.60 1.27 -22.94
CA LYS A 554 0.59 -0.06 -23.53
C LYS A 554 0.07 -0.07 -24.97
N THR A 555 -0.92 0.75 -25.29
CA THR A 555 -1.50 0.87 -26.63
C THR A 555 -0.43 1.36 -27.60
N GLU A 556 0.30 2.41 -27.24
CA GLU A 556 1.43 2.96 -28.00
C GLU A 556 2.57 1.94 -28.17
N ARG A 557 2.87 1.17 -27.12
CA ARG A 557 3.90 0.13 -27.21
C ARG A 557 3.47 -1.02 -28.09
N ASN A 558 2.20 -1.41 -28.05
CA ASN A 558 1.71 -2.54 -28.83
C ASN A 558 1.43 -2.17 -30.29
N SER A 559 1.32 -0.87 -30.64
CA SER A 559 1.00 -0.44 -32.00
C SER A 559 2.11 -0.74 -33.02
N VAL A 560 3.32 -1.08 -32.57
CA VAL A 560 4.45 -1.44 -33.45
C VAL A 560 4.58 -2.94 -33.66
N PHE A 561 3.66 -3.76 -33.15
CA PHE A 561 3.73 -5.22 -33.24
C PHE A 561 2.57 -5.82 -34.01
N GLU A 562 2.87 -6.81 -34.86
CA GLU A 562 1.87 -7.65 -35.54
C GLU A 562 2.15 -9.13 -35.31
N SER A 563 1.09 -9.95 -35.22
CA SER A 563 1.23 -11.41 -35.26
C SER A 563 1.28 -11.91 -36.70
N LYS A 564 2.23 -12.79 -37.00
CA LYS A 564 2.30 -13.54 -38.26
C LYS A 564 2.39 -15.04 -37.99
N THR A 565 2.09 -15.83 -39.00
CA THR A 565 2.30 -17.29 -38.99
C THR A 565 3.64 -17.60 -39.64
N ALA A 566 4.53 -18.26 -38.91
CA ALA A 566 5.80 -18.74 -39.43
C ALA A 566 5.59 -19.92 -40.41
N SER A 567 6.65 -20.29 -41.14
CA SER A 567 6.60 -21.36 -42.14
C SER A 567 6.27 -22.74 -41.57
N ASP A 568 6.49 -22.95 -40.27
CA ASP A 568 6.15 -24.19 -39.55
C ASP A 568 4.74 -24.15 -38.92
N GLY A 569 3.97 -23.10 -39.18
CA GLY A 569 2.63 -22.90 -38.62
C GLY A 569 2.61 -22.29 -37.21
N SER A 570 3.78 -22.03 -36.60
CA SER A 570 3.84 -21.37 -35.29
C SER A 570 3.52 -19.87 -35.39
N MET A 571 3.01 -19.30 -34.29
CA MET A 571 2.73 -17.86 -34.21
C MET A 571 4.00 -17.11 -33.82
N VAL A 572 4.36 -16.10 -34.60
CA VAL A 572 5.49 -15.21 -34.36
C VAL A 572 5.03 -13.76 -34.31
N GLY A 573 5.75 -12.90 -33.60
CA GLY A 573 5.54 -11.47 -33.60
C GLY A 573 6.55 -10.79 -34.52
N VAL A 574 6.16 -9.67 -35.11
CA VAL A 574 7.06 -8.83 -35.90
C VAL A 574 6.95 -7.38 -35.46
N ILE A 575 8.08 -6.68 -35.47
CA ILE A 575 8.15 -5.24 -35.27
C ILE A 575 7.93 -4.58 -36.62
N ILE A 576 6.95 -3.69 -36.70
CA ILE A 576 6.56 -2.97 -37.90
C ILE A 576 6.89 -1.50 -37.75
N ASP A 577 7.43 -0.91 -38.82
CA ASP A 577 7.57 0.54 -38.93
C ASP A 577 6.18 1.18 -39.08
N PRO A 578 5.74 2.02 -38.11
CA PRO A 578 4.39 2.58 -38.12
C PRO A 578 4.13 3.54 -39.29
N GLU A 579 5.17 4.05 -39.96
CA GLU A 579 5.02 4.96 -41.11
C GLU A 579 4.96 4.22 -42.45
N THR A 580 5.70 3.11 -42.58
CA THR A 580 5.90 2.42 -43.87
C THR A 580 5.24 1.04 -43.93
N GLY A 581 4.87 0.45 -42.79
CA GLY A 581 4.41 -0.93 -42.70
C GLY A 581 5.50 -1.97 -42.89
N GLN A 582 6.78 -1.57 -42.96
CA GLN A 582 7.89 -2.48 -43.17
C GLN A 582 8.17 -3.35 -41.94
N GLU A 583 8.39 -4.65 -42.13
CA GLU A 583 8.92 -5.55 -41.10
C GLU A 583 10.38 -5.22 -40.81
N MET A 584 10.65 -4.84 -39.57
CA MET A 584 11.98 -4.42 -39.10
C MET A 584 12.73 -5.56 -38.42
N SER A 585 12.05 -6.31 -37.54
CA SER A 585 12.63 -7.37 -36.72
C SER A 585 11.55 -8.32 -36.21
N ARG A 586 11.95 -9.46 -35.61
CA ARG A 586 11.02 -10.48 -35.09
C ARG A 586 11.10 -10.60 -33.58
N VAL A 587 9.98 -10.98 -32.97
CA VAL A 587 9.84 -11.25 -31.54
C VAL A 587 8.98 -12.48 -31.32
N SER A 588 9.02 -13.05 -30.10
CA SER A 588 8.09 -14.13 -29.75
C SER A 588 6.65 -13.60 -29.64
N ALA A 589 5.67 -14.44 -29.98
CA ALA A 589 4.25 -14.15 -29.78
C ALA A 589 3.56 -15.35 -29.12
N ARG A 590 2.68 -15.08 -28.14
CA ARG A 590 1.88 -16.12 -27.48
C ARG A 590 0.51 -15.61 -27.05
N ILE A 591 -0.47 -16.50 -27.01
CA ILE A 591 -1.73 -16.23 -26.32
C ILE A 591 -1.53 -16.52 -24.83
N SER A 592 -1.82 -15.53 -23.98
CA SER A 592 -1.78 -15.67 -22.52
C SER A 592 -3.05 -15.06 -21.93
N HIS A 593 -3.77 -15.86 -21.14
CA HIS A 593 -5.04 -15.46 -20.51
C HIS A 593 -6.02 -14.85 -21.52
N GLY A 594 -6.18 -15.49 -22.69
CA GLY A 594 -7.09 -15.05 -23.76
C GLY A 594 -6.63 -13.83 -24.55
N SER A 595 -5.40 -13.33 -24.35
CA SER A 595 -4.88 -12.14 -25.05
C SER A 595 -3.52 -12.40 -25.69
N LEU A 596 -3.30 -11.81 -26.87
CA LEU A 596 -2.02 -11.84 -27.55
C LEU A 596 -0.96 -11.06 -26.75
N ARG A 597 0.24 -11.63 -26.64
CA ARG A 597 1.41 -11.06 -25.98
C ARG A 597 2.62 -11.23 -26.88
N PHE A 598 3.29 -10.11 -27.14
CA PHE A 598 4.61 -10.07 -27.76
C PHE A 598 5.70 -10.15 -26.68
N GLY A 599 6.78 -10.84 -26.98
CA GLY A 599 8.00 -10.81 -26.19
C GLY A 599 8.92 -9.68 -26.61
N ASP A 600 10.06 -9.58 -25.93
CA ASP A 600 11.12 -8.66 -26.29
C ASP A 600 11.97 -9.21 -27.45
N PRO A 601 12.70 -8.33 -28.18
CA PRO A 601 13.75 -8.75 -29.10
C PRO A 601 14.80 -9.64 -28.43
N GLU A 602 15.38 -10.57 -29.20
CA GLU A 602 16.38 -11.51 -28.68
C GLU A 602 17.81 -10.94 -28.73
N ASP A 603 18.06 -9.90 -29.53
CA ASP A 603 19.38 -9.33 -29.78
C ASP A 603 19.39 -7.79 -29.81
N TYR A 604 20.61 -7.24 -29.82
CA TYR A 604 20.85 -5.79 -29.88
C TYR A 604 20.22 -5.11 -31.11
N GLN A 605 20.24 -5.77 -32.27
CA GLN A 605 19.71 -5.18 -33.51
C GLN A 605 18.19 -5.03 -33.42
N GLY A 606 17.49 -6.04 -32.92
CA GLY A 606 16.05 -5.99 -32.71
C GLY A 606 15.63 -4.94 -31.67
N PHE A 607 16.43 -4.73 -30.62
CA PHE A 607 16.19 -3.62 -29.67
C PHE A 607 16.46 -2.25 -30.28
N THR A 608 17.49 -2.13 -31.11
CA THR A 608 17.78 -0.90 -31.86
C THR A 608 16.63 -0.56 -32.83
N ASP A 609 16.08 -1.57 -33.50
CA ASP A 609 14.93 -1.38 -34.39
C ASP A 609 13.64 -1.06 -33.63
N LEU A 610 13.42 -1.70 -32.47
CA LEU A 610 12.33 -1.36 -31.57
C LEU A 610 12.42 0.10 -31.08
N LYS A 611 13.62 0.55 -30.69
CA LYS A 611 13.87 1.93 -30.30
C LYS A 611 13.50 2.90 -31.43
N LYS A 612 13.95 2.65 -32.66
CA LYS A 612 13.65 3.50 -33.83
C LYS A 612 12.15 3.63 -34.10
N VAL A 613 11.39 2.53 -34.00
CA VAL A 613 9.94 2.61 -34.21
C VAL A 613 9.23 3.32 -33.07
N TYR A 614 9.71 3.18 -31.82
CA TYR A 614 9.21 3.97 -30.70
C TYR A 614 9.54 5.47 -30.83
N ASP A 615 10.73 5.83 -31.33
CA ASP A 615 11.06 7.22 -31.65
C ASP A 615 10.02 7.81 -32.64
N LYS A 616 9.61 7.03 -33.66
CA LYS A 616 8.54 7.45 -34.59
C LYS A 616 7.18 7.58 -33.92
N VAL A 617 6.81 6.66 -33.02
CA VAL A 617 5.58 6.77 -32.22
C VAL A 617 5.60 8.07 -31.39
N LEU A 618 6.69 8.34 -30.66
CA LEU A 618 6.86 9.57 -29.87
C LEU A 618 6.82 10.83 -30.75
N LYS A 619 7.43 10.79 -31.93
CA LYS A 619 7.35 11.88 -32.91
C LYS A 619 5.92 12.17 -33.36
N SER A 620 5.13 11.12 -33.59
CA SER A 620 3.70 11.27 -33.94
C SER A 620 2.88 11.91 -32.83
N LYS A 621 3.37 11.87 -31.58
CA LYS A 621 2.80 12.56 -30.41
C LYS A 621 3.35 13.97 -30.19
N GLY A 622 4.04 14.54 -31.18
CA GLY A 622 4.51 15.93 -31.15
C GLY A 622 5.88 16.14 -30.50
N ILE A 623 6.63 15.07 -30.18
CA ILE A 623 8.01 15.21 -29.67
C ILE A 623 8.95 15.47 -30.85
N THR A 624 9.63 16.62 -30.84
CA THR A 624 10.46 17.09 -31.96
C THR A 624 11.72 16.25 -32.19
N SER A 625 12.37 15.83 -31.11
CA SER A 625 13.63 15.07 -31.15
C SER A 625 13.55 13.92 -30.15
N PRO A 626 12.74 12.89 -30.45
CA PRO A 626 12.50 11.81 -29.52
C PRO A 626 13.75 10.94 -29.34
N ASP A 627 13.96 10.49 -28.12
CA ASP A 627 14.95 9.50 -27.74
C ASP A 627 14.34 8.48 -26.77
N ALA A 628 13.71 7.45 -27.34
CA ALA A 628 13.13 6.34 -26.60
C ALA A 628 14.23 5.57 -25.85
N VAL A 629 14.03 5.36 -24.56
CA VAL A 629 14.92 4.61 -23.67
C VAL A 629 14.13 3.61 -22.83
N MET A 630 14.75 2.47 -22.57
CA MET A 630 14.21 1.45 -21.67
C MET A 630 14.73 1.70 -20.25
N VAL A 631 13.84 1.91 -19.30
CA VAL A 631 14.21 2.14 -17.90
C VAL A 631 13.89 0.91 -17.08
N TRP A 632 14.92 0.22 -16.56
CA TRP A 632 14.76 -0.85 -15.58
C TRP A 632 14.67 -0.26 -14.18
N THR A 633 13.67 -0.68 -13.43
CA THR A 633 13.39 -0.16 -12.10
C THR A 633 12.66 -1.18 -11.22
N GLU A 634 12.56 -0.85 -9.94
CA GLU A 634 11.65 -1.47 -9.01
C GLU A 634 10.31 -0.72 -9.04
N SER A 635 9.25 -1.40 -9.48
CA SER A 635 7.91 -0.79 -9.53
C SER A 635 7.24 -0.67 -8.18
N ASN A 636 7.43 -1.70 -7.34
CA ASN A 636 6.68 -1.95 -6.12
C ASN A 636 7.63 -2.67 -5.15
N GLN A 637 7.75 -2.20 -3.91
CA GLN A 637 8.68 -2.76 -2.93
C GLN A 637 7.92 -3.44 -1.82
N TYR A 638 7.65 -4.73 -2.03
CA TYR A 638 6.81 -5.48 -1.13
C TYR A 638 7.51 -5.74 0.20
N ILE A 639 7.19 -4.94 1.24
CA ILE A 639 7.64 -5.21 2.61
C ILE A 639 7.14 -6.59 3.04
N MET A 640 8.01 -7.35 3.69
CA MET A 640 7.68 -8.64 4.29
C MET A 640 7.19 -8.40 5.72
N ASN A 641 5.90 -8.64 5.99
CA ASN A 641 5.27 -8.24 7.26
C ASN A 641 4.25 -9.26 7.83
N HIS A 642 4.18 -10.46 7.25
CA HIS A 642 3.23 -11.50 7.66
C HIS A 642 3.91 -12.86 7.81
N ASN A 643 3.19 -13.82 8.41
CA ASN A 643 3.64 -15.19 8.63
C ASN A 643 4.92 -15.15 9.48
N THR A 644 4.80 -14.55 10.68
CA THR A 644 5.91 -14.34 11.60
C THR A 644 6.32 -15.66 12.23
N ARG A 645 7.59 -16.06 12.07
CA ARG A 645 8.03 -17.36 12.60
C ARG A 645 8.30 -17.34 14.11
N PRO A 646 8.25 -18.50 14.78
CA PRO A 646 8.57 -18.61 16.20
C PRO A 646 9.99 -18.16 16.55
N SER A 647 10.21 -17.75 17.81
CA SER A 647 11.50 -17.24 18.27
C SER A 647 12.66 -18.25 18.17
N VAL A 648 12.37 -19.56 18.20
CA VAL A 648 13.36 -20.63 18.02
C VAL A 648 13.91 -20.70 16.59
N GLU A 649 13.13 -20.24 15.62
CA GLU A 649 13.54 -20.23 14.22
C GLU A 649 14.12 -18.88 13.79
N SER A 650 13.87 -17.80 14.54
CA SER A 650 14.35 -16.43 14.27
C SER A 650 15.85 -16.35 13.94
N LEU A 651 16.26 -15.28 13.25
CA LEU A 651 17.63 -15.20 12.74
C LEU A 651 18.65 -15.24 13.88
N GLN A 652 19.67 -16.07 13.70
CA GLN A 652 20.79 -16.18 14.64
C GLN A 652 21.98 -15.33 14.19
N CYS A 653 22.87 -15.04 15.13
CA CYS A 653 24.01 -14.14 14.90
C CYS A 653 24.91 -14.60 13.75
N ASP A 654 25.10 -15.91 13.57
CA ASP A 654 25.97 -16.52 12.55
C ASP A 654 25.41 -16.45 11.12
N GLN A 655 24.13 -16.18 10.97
CA GLN A 655 23.50 -15.96 9.66
C GLN A 655 23.84 -14.56 9.09
N CYS A 656 24.31 -13.64 9.94
CA CYS A 656 24.72 -12.29 9.54
C CYS A 656 26.21 -12.02 9.78
N HIS A 657 26.81 -12.60 10.83
CA HIS A 657 28.16 -12.31 11.31
C HIS A 657 29.04 -13.55 11.36
N SER A 658 30.34 -13.41 11.07
CA SER A 658 31.29 -14.51 11.26
C SER A 658 31.68 -14.67 12.73
N ARG A 659 31.78 -15.92 13.21
CA ARG A 659 32.22 -16.24 14.57
C ARG A 659 33.75 -16.18 14.67
N LYS A 660 34.29 -15.50 15.68
CA LYS A 660 35.74 -15.41 15.97
C LYS A 660 36.21 -16.64 16.73
N LEU A 661 37.54 -16.83 16.80
CA LEU A 661 38.17 -17.87 17.64
C LEU A 661 37.84 -17.74 19.14
N SER A 662 37.54 -16.52 19.62
CA SER A 662 37.08 -16.30 21.00
C SER A 662 35.64 -16.77 21.24
N GLY A 663 34.96 -17.25 20.20
CA GLY A 663 33.55 -17.63 20.18
C GLY A 663 32.56 -16.47 20.07
N ALA A 664 33.02 -15.23 20.29
CA ALA A 664 32.27 -14.00 20.02
C ALA A 664 32.16 -13.74 18.51
N PHE A 665 31.17 -12.95 18.07
CA PHE A 665 31.00 -12.58 16.67
C PHE A 665 31.81 -11.35 16.25
N SER A 666 32.10 -11.27 14.95
CA SER A 666 32.56 -10.04 14.31
C SER A 666 31.50 -8.95 14.42
N ALA A 667 31.94 -7.71 14.64
CA ALA A 667 31.04 -6.55 14.53
C ALA A 667 30.76 -6.20 13.06
N LEU A 668 31.57 -6.73 12.13
CA LEU A 668 31.36 -6.61 10.69
C LEU A 668 30.37 -7.68 10.23
N LEU A 669 29.58 -7.35 9.22
CA LEU A 669 28.77 -8.33 8.50
C LEU A 669 29.69 -9.31 7.76
N SER A 670 29.29 -10.57 7.74
CA SER A 670 29.93 -11.59 6.91
C SER A 670 29.61 -11.30 5.44
N ALA A 671 30.59 -11.45 4.54
CA ALA A 671 30.34 -11.31 3.11
C ALA A 671 29.27 -12.29 2.61
N ASP A 672 29.28 -13.52 3.14
CA ASP A 672 28.30 -14.58 2.85
C ASP A 672 27.07 -14.56 3.77
N GLY A 673 26.98 -13.58 4.68
CA GLY A 673 25.78 -13.38 5.49
C GLY A 673 24.62 -12.86 4.67
N ILE A 674 23.40 -12.98 5.18
CA ILE A 674 22.19 -12.54 4.45
C ILE A 674 22.16 -11.02 4.18
N LEU A 675 22.90 -10.23 4.97
CA LEU A 675 23.09 -8.79 4.81
C LEU A 675 24.43 -8.45 4.13
N GLY A 676 25.18 -9.47 3.72
CA GLY A 676 26.53 -9.39 3.20
C GLY A 676 26.59 -9.06 1.71
N GLU A 677 27.78 -8.63 1.28
CA GLU A 677 28.07 -8.23 -0.10
C GLU A 677 28.03 -9.36 -1.13
N ASN A 678 27.92 -10.62 -0.74
CA ASN A 678 27.72 -11.72 -1.70
C ASN A 678 26.23 -12.04 -1.91
N THR A 679 25.34 -11.44 -1.10
CA THR A 679 23.89 -11.59 -1.28
C THR A 679 23.40 -10.64 -2.36
N SER A 680 23.15 -11.20 -3.55
CA SER A 680 22.71 -10.45 -4.72
C SER A 680 21.47 -11.08 -5.38
N LYS A 681 20.69 -10.25 -6.06
CA LYS A 681 19.53 -10.64 -6.86
C LYS A 681 19.79 -10.28 -8.32
N ILE A 682 19.52 -11.22 -9.23
CA ILE A 682 19.53 -10.93 -10.66
C ILE A 682 18.24 -10.18 -11.01
N VAL A 683 18.41 -8.98 -11.55
CA VAL A 683 17.33 -8.10 -12.04
C VAL A 683 16.89 -8.56 -13.41
N THR A 684 17.86 -8.66 -14.33
CA THR A 684 17.66 -9.06 -15.72
C THR A 684 19.01 -9.44 -16.35
N ILE A 685 18.96 -10.01 -17.56
CA ILE A 685 20.12 -10.19 -18.42
C ILE A 685 19.80 -9.43 -19.71
N LEU A 686 20.60 -8.42 -20.04
CA LEU A 686 20.44 -7.67 -21.27
C LEU A 686 20.83 -8.55 -22.46
N ALA A 687 20.17 -8.37 -23.60
CA ALA A 687 20.52 -9.10 -24.82
C ALA A 687 21.95 -8.79 -25.29
N ASP A 688 22.44 -7.59 -25.00
CA ASP A 688 23.80 -7.14 -25.29
C ASP A 688 24.16 -5.99 -24.34
N GLN A 689 25.40 -5.98 -23.82
CA GLN A 689 25.87 -4.93 -22.90
C GLN A 689 25.86 -3.54 -23.56
N ARG A 690 26.03 -3.46 -24.89
CA ARG A 690 25.99 -2.19 -25.63
C ARG A 690 24.68 -1.42 -25.44
N MET A 691 23.59 -2.10 -25.13
CA MET A 691 22.32 -1.43 -24.81
C MET A 691 22.47 -0.46 -23.63
N TYR A 692 23.28 -0.81 -22.63
CA TYR A 692 23.59 0.07 -21.51
C TYR A 692 24.69 1.09 -21.86
N ASP A 693 25.80 0.64 -22.44
CA ASP A 693 26.96 1.49 -22.72
C ASP A 693 26.63 2.65 -23.69
N GLU A 694 25.70 2.43 -24.63
CA GLU A 694 25.23 3.44 -25.57
C GLU A 694 23.99 4.20 -25.07
N GLY A 695 23.54 3.92 -23.84
CA GLY A 695 22.47 4.64 -23.15
C GLY A 695 21.04 4.23 -23.53
N MET A 696 20.82 3.21 -24.37
CA MET A 696 19.47 2.72 -24.70
C MET A 696 18.72 2.20 -23.46
N VAL A 697 19.45 1.59 -22.53
CA VAL A 697 18.97 1.13 -21.22
C VAL A 697 19.44 2.07 -20.13
N ILE A 698 18.52 2.46 -19.27
CA ILE A 698 18.78 3.20 -18.03
C ILE A 698 18.47 2.27 -16.86
N LEU A 699 19.42 2.17 -15.92
CA LEU A 699 19.19 1.56 -14.62
C LEU A 699 18.76 2.68 -13.66
N ASP A 700 17.53 2.63 -13.20
CA ASP A 700 16.89 3.73 -12.45
C ASP A 700 17.45 3.89 -11.02
N LEU A 701 17.97 2.79 -10.46
CA LEU A 701 18.41 2.73 -9.08
C LEU A 701 19.94 2.66 -8.99
N PRO A 702 20.58 3.45 -8.11
CA PRO A 702 22.05 3.59 -8.05
C PRO A 702 22.76 2.29 -7.64
N TYR A 703 22.06 1.36 -6.99
CA TYR A 703 22.56 0.05 -6.58
C TYR A 703 22.34 -1.05 -7.62
N MET A 704 21.74 -0.75 -8.78
CA MET A 704 21.71 -1.68 -9.92
C MET A 704 23.03 -1.62 -10.66
N LYS A 705 23.73 -2.75 -10.74
CA LYS A 705 25.03 -2.87 -11.39
C LYS A 705 24.97 -3.84 -12.54
N ILE A 706 25.65 -3.52 -13.64
CA ILE A 706 25.79 -4.39 -14.80
C ILE A 706 27.23 -4.90 -14.88
N ASN A 707 27.39 -6.19 -15.23
CA ASN A 707 28.69 -6.78 -15.49
C ASN A 707 28.98 -6.90 -17.00
N ALA A 708 30.18 -7.37 -17.35
CA ALA A 708 30.62 -7.52 -18.74
C ALA A 708 29.78 -8.54 -19.56
N ASP A 709 29.02 -9.41 -18.89
CA ASP A 709 28.13 -10.39 -19.53
C ASP A 709 26.71 -9.84 -19.72
N GLY A 710 26.47 -8.56 -19.41
CA GLY A 710 25.16 -7.92 -19.51
C GLY A 710 24.18 -8.32 -18.39
N VAL A 711 24.65 -9.01 -17.34
CA VAL A 711 23.83 -9.38 -16.18
C VAL A 711 23.71 -8.17 -15.27
N VAL A 712 22.47 -7.77 -15.01
CA VAL A 712 22.12 -6.69 -14.08
C VAL A 712 21.78 -7.30 -12.73
N THR A 713 22.44 -6.84 -11.68
CA THR A 713 22.26 -7.31 -10.30
C THR A 713 22.01 -6.17 -9.33
N GLU A 714 21.33 -6.52 -8.23
CA GLU A 714 21.18 -5.70 -7.04
C GLU A 714 21.91 -6.39 -5.89
N ASN A 715 22.73 -5.67 -5.13
CA ASN A 715 23.41 -6.19 -3.95
C ASN A 715 22.84 -5.62 -2.67
N VAL A 716 22.68 -6.45 -1.63
CA VAL A 716 22.13 -6.00 -0.35
C VAL A 716 22.99 -4.92 0.31
N SER A 717 24.32 -4.99 0.22
CA SER A 717 25.18 -3.97 0.85
C SER A 717 25.04 -2.59 0.18
N ASP A 718 24.97 -2.55 -1.16
CA ASP A 718 24.73 -1.33 -1.93
C ASP A 718 23.33 -0.77 -1.65
N ILE A 719 22.31 -1.62 -1.60
CA ILE A 719 20.95 -1.22 -1.20
C ILE A 719 20.99 -0.58 0.19
N LEU A 720 21.59 -1.23 1.19
CA LEU A 720 21.65 -0.69 2.55
C LEU A 720 22.42 0.65 2.61
N TYR A 721 23.48 0.81 1.82
CA TYR A 721 24.19 2.09 1.74
C TYR A 721 23.28 3.19 1.17
N GLU A 722 22.70 2.96 0.00
CA GLU A 722 21.87 3.95 -0.71
C GLU A 722 20.61 4.29 0.09
N THR A 723 19.96 3.29 0.67
CA THR A 723 18.71 3.46 1.42
C THR A 723 18.91 4.16 2.76
N ARG A 724 20.14 4.11 3.31
CA ARG A 724 20.51 4.90 4.49
C ARG A 724 20.59 6.39 4.16
N LEU A 725 21.08 6.72 2.96
CA LEU A 725 21.21 8.09 2.48
C LEU A 725 19.88 8.62 1.94
N ASN A 726 19.13 7.78 1.24
CA ASN A 726 17.81 8.04 0.71
C ASN A 726 16.84 6.89 1.07
N PRO A 727 16.08 7.02 2.17
CA PRO A 727 15.14 5.98 2.58
C PRO A 727 13.88 5.95 1.70
N SER A 728 13.73 6.90 0.78
CA SER A 728 12.70 6.85 -0.25
C SER A 728 13.22 6.07 -1.43
N LEU A 729 12.54 4.99 -1.77
CA LEU A 729 13.06 3.98 -2.70
C LEU A 729 12.16 3.72 -3.91
N SER A 730 11.08 4.49 -4.01
CA SER A 730 10.27 4.56 -5.23
C SER A 730 10.74 5.69 -6.13
N ILE A 731 10.53 5.48 -7.43
CA ILE A 731 10.59 6.52 -8.46
C ILE A 731 9.74 7.76 -8.11
N LEU A 732 8.67 7.58 -7.33
CA LEU A 732 7.79 8.67 -6.91
C LEU A 732 8.30 9.46 -5.69
N ASN A 733 9.38 9.02 -5.04
CA ASN A 733 10.04 9.70 -3.92
C ASN A 733 9.10 10.14 -2.76
N ALA A 734 8.05 9.36 -2.46
CA ALA A 734 6.99 9.77 -1.53
C ALA A 734 7.50 10.23 -0.14
N ALA A 735 8.54 9.61 0.42
CA ALA A 735 9.06 10.02 1.74
C ALA A 735 9.80 11.38 1.74
N ARG A 736 10.02 11.96 0.55
CA ARG A 736 10.69 13.25 0.30
C ARG A 736 9.88 14.17 -0.63
N ALA A 737 8.62 13.84 -0.88
CA ALA A 737 7.75 14.67 -1.71
C ALA A 737 7.74 16.11 -1.19
N SER A 738 7.95 17.06 -2.10
CA SER A 738 7.91 18.50 -1.81
C SER A 738 6.49 19.04 -1.73
N GLU A 739 5.48 18.22 -2.02
CA GLU A 739 4.07 18.55 -1.89
C GLU A 739 3.33 17.34 -1.35
N THR A 740 2.33 17.61 -0.52
CA THR A 740 1.45 16.62 0.09
C THR A 740 0.01 17.09 -0.08
N ASN A 741 -0.95 16.18 -0.24
CA ASN A 741 -2.36 16.57 -0.40
C ASN A 741 -3.31 15.74 0.45
N GLY A 742 -4.60 16.09 0.48
CA GLY A 742 -5.55 15.41 1.34
C GLY A 742 -6.86 16.08 1.69
N LYS A 743 -7.76 15.31 2.32
CA LYS A 743 -9.04 15.82 2.85
C LYS A 743 -8.97 16.12 4.34
N PHE A 744 -9.82 17.04 4.76
CA PHE A 744 -10.04 17.30 6.17
C PHE A 744 -10.83 16.17 6.83
N GLN A 745 -10.41 15.77 8.03
CA GLN A 745 -11.13 14.82 8.86
C GLN A 745 -11.83 15.53 10.02
N ARG A 746 -13.13 15.28 10.19
CA ARG A 746 -13.87 15.77 11.37
C ARG A 746 -13.57 14.87 12.56
N VAL A 747 -13.03 15.44 13.64
CA VAL A 747 -12.60 14.72 14.84
C VAL A 747 -12.94 15.51 16.12
N SER A 748 -12.78 14.88 17.28
CA SER A 748 -12.81 15.63 18.55
C SER A 748 -11.61 16.56 18.64
N VAL A 749 -11.71 17.67 19.39
CA VAL A 749 -10.56 18.59 19.54
C VAL A 749 -9.38 17.91 20.25
N ALA A 750 -9.62 16.93 21.11
CA ALA A 750 -8.56 16.13 21.73
C ALA A 750 -7.78 15.32 20.69
N ASP A 751 -8.49 14.68 19.76
CA ASP A 751 -7.87 13.94 18.65
C ASP A 751 -7.15 14.87 17.68
N ALA A 752 -7.73 16.04 17.39
CA ALA A 752 -7.08 17.07 16.58
C ALA A 752 -5.76 17.52 17.21
N ALA A 753 -5.74 17.76 18.53
CA ALA A 753 -4.50 18.12 19.24
C ALA A 753 -3.45 17.00 19.17
N ALA A 754 -3.85 15.75 19.42
CA ALA A 754 -2.95 14.60 19.33
C ALA A 754 -2.36 14.45 17.92
N LYS A 755 -3.22 14.48 16.89
CA LYS A 755 -2.81 14.43 15.48
C LYS A 755 -1.92 15.60 15.09
N ALA A 756 -2.18 16.82 15.59
CA ALA A 756 -1.33 17.99 15.35
C ALA A 756 0.01 17.95 16.12
N GLY A 757 0.26 16.93 16.94
CA GLY A 757 1.48 16.81 17.76
C GLY A 757 1.52 17.83 18.89
N LEU A 758 0.37 18.16 19.48
CA LEU A 758 0.22 19.04 20.63
C LEU A 758 0.05 18.19 21.89
N PHE A 759 1.15 17.86 22.54
CA PHE A 759 1.16 16.91 23.66
C PHE A 759 0.99 17.56 25.03
N ARG A 760 1.43 18.82 25.17
CA ARG A 760 1.35 19.58 26.43
C ARG A 760 -0.10 19.88 26.80
N ALA A 761 -0.44 19.71 28.08
CA ALA A 761 -1.80 19.96 28.59
C ALA A 761 -2.28 21.40 28.30
N GLN A 762 -1.39 22.39 28.38
CA GLN A 762 -1.72 23.79 28.10
C GLN A 762 -2.08 24.02 26.63
N ASP A 763 -1.37 23.38 25.70
CA ASP A 763 -1.64 23.52 24.26
C ASP A 763 -2.99 22.88 23.90
N LYS A 764 -3.28 21.69 24.48
CA LYS A 764 -4.58 21.02 24.35
C LYS A 764 -5.73 21.87 24.90
N ALA A 765 -5.54 22.48 26.06
CA ALA A 765 -6.54 23.36 26.68
C ALA A 765 -6.79 24.61 25.83
N THR A 766 -5.73 25.23 25.31
CA THR A 766 -5.83 26.39 24.41
C THR A 766 -6.60 26.02 23.13
N LEU A 767 -6.30 24.86 22.53
CA LEU A 767 -7.02 24.41 21.34
C LEU A 767 -8.51 24.14 21.62
N ALA A 768 -8.84 23.55 22.77
CA ALA A 768 -10.22 23.32 23.20
C ALA A 768 -10.98 24.64 23.42
N GLU A 769 -10.34 25.66 23.98
CA GLU A 769 -10.92 27.00 24.14
C GLU A 769 -11.21 27.65 22.78
N LEU A 770 -10.29 27.50 21.81
CA LEU A 770 -10.42 28.11 20.48
C LEU A 770 -11.45 27.42 19.57
N LEU A 771 -11.59 26.09 19.66
CA LEU A 771 -12.36 25.30 18.69
C LEU A 771 -13.62 24.62 19.27
N GLY A 772 -13.76 24.54 20.60
CA GLY A 772 -14.87 23.86 21.25
C GLY A 772 -14.69 22.34 21.33
N SER A 773 -15.72 21.58 20.93
CA SER A 773 -15.74 20.11 21.11
C SER A 773 -15.21 19.34 19.90
N HIS A 774 -15.39 19.87 18.69
CA HIS A 774 -15.01 19.23 17.44
C HIS A 774 -14.27 20.21 16.54
N ALA A 775 -13.38 19.67 15.73
CA ALA A 775 -12.66 20.41 14.71
C ALA A 775 -12.47 19.53 13.47
N TYR A 776 -12.13 20.17 12.37
CA TYR A 776 -11.51 19.48 11.25
C TYR A 776 -10.00 19.45 11.44
N ILE A 777 -9.33 18.46 10.86
CA ILE A 777 -7.88 18.43 10.81
C ILE A 777 -7.37 17.80 9.51
N PHE A 778 -6.32 18.41 8.96
CA PHE A 778 -5.47 17.84 7.93
C PHE A 778 -4.01 17.93 8.39
N ARG A 779 -3.28 16.82 8.30
CA ARG A 779 -1.84 16.76 8.61
C ARG A 779 -1.17 15.84 7.59
N PRO A 780 -0.11 16.30 6.90
CA PRO A 780 0.70 15.42 6.08
C PRO A 780 1.33 14.30 6.91
N VAL A 781 1.19 13.06 6.45
CA VAL A 781 1.80 11.87 7.08
C VAL A 781 3.06 11.38 6.35
N TYR A 782 3.41 12.05 5.24
CA TYR A 782 4.54 11.76 4.34
C TYR A 782 5.15 13.06 3.80
N GLY A 783 6.08 12.94 2.85
CA GLY A 783 6.73 14.09 2.22
C GLY A 783 7.88 14.56 3.09
N ASP A 784 8.55 15.64 2.70
CA ASP A 784 9.68 16.18 3.45
C ASP A 784 9.37 16.28 4.98
N PRO A 785 10.33 15.95 5.87
CA PRO A 785 10.13 16.02 7.33
C PRO A 785 9.51 17.32 7.84
N VAL A 786 9.76 18.44 7.15
CA VAL A 786 9.15 19.74 7.45
C VAL A 786 7.63 19.71 7.20
N LEU A 787 7.19 19.17 6.06
CA LEU A 787 5.77 19.08 5.71
C LEU A 787 5.00 18.20 6.71
N ARG A 788 5.61 17.09 7.16
CA ARG A 788 5.01 16.18 8.16
C ARG A 788 4.77 16.80 9.53
N ARG A 789 5.36 17.97 9.79
CA ARG A 789 5.19 18.74 11.03
C ARG A 789 4.17 19.87 10.88
N VAL A 790 3.64 20.10 9.68
CA VAL A 790 2.54 21.04 9.42
C VAL A 790 1.20 20.42 9.84
N ALA A 791 0.29 21.23 10.35
CA ALA A 791 -1.10 20.80 10.59
C ALA A 791 -2.07 21.95 10.32
N LEU A 792 -3.18 21.66 9.66
CA LEU A 792 -4.27 22.59 9.39
C LEU A 792 -5.47 22.17 10.24
N ILE A 793 -5.99 23.07 11.08
CA ILE A 793 -7.03 22.78 12.06
C ILE A 793 -8.17 23.80 11.94
N PRO A 794 -9.15 23.55 11.05
CA PRO A 794 -10.32 24.38 10.95
C PRO A 794 -11.34 24.16 12.08
N PRO A 795 -12.06 25.19 12.50
CA PRO A 795 -13.18 25.03 13.43
C PRO A 795 -14.33 24.25 12.79
N ALA A 796 -15.01 23.38 13.54
CA ALA A 796 -16.25 22.75 13.10
C ALA A 796 -17.44 23.68 13.33
N ASN A 797 -18.13 24.09 12.27
CA ASN A 797 -19.30 24.96 12.30
C ASN A 797 -20.18 24.72 11.07
N SER A 798 -21.35 25.37 11.00
CA SER A 798 -22.32 25.14 9.92
C SER A 798 -21.81 25.44 8.51
N VAL A 799 -20.77 26.26 8.36
CA VAL A 799 -20.13 26.55 7.06
C VAL A 799 -19.14 25.44 6.75
N THR A 800 -18.16 25.21 7.64
CA THR A 800 -17.11 24.21 7.42
C THR A 800 -17.67 22.79 7.31
N ASP A 801 -18.72 22.47 8.07
CA ASP A 801 -19.42 21.18 7.99
C ASP A 801 -20.03 20.91 6.60
N ARG A 802 -20.33 21.96 5.83
CA ARG A 802 -20.87 21.84 4.46
C ARG A 802 -19.82 21.92 3.37
N THR A 803 -18.73 22.65 3.60
CA THR A 803 -17.77 22.97 2.53
C THR A 803 -16.50 22.13 2.59
N PHE A 804 -15.98 21.83 3.78
CA PHE A 804 -14.64 21.23 3.91
C PHE A 804 -14.56 19.73 3.59
N PRO A 805 -15.63 18.93 3.75
CA PRO A 805 -15.62 17.55 3.26
C PRO A 805 -15.34 17.42 1.75
N ASP A 806 -15.64 18.47 1.00
CA ASP A 806 -15.52 18.50 -0.47
C ASP A 806 -14.18 19.07 -0.95
N TYR A 807 -13.33 19.57 -0.03
CA TYR A 807 -12.06 20.20 -0.39
C TYR A 807 -10.90 19.21 -0.37
N GLN A 808 -10.08 19.24 -1.42
CA GLN A 808 -8.78 18.60 -1.44
C GLN A 808 -7.71 19.66 -1.16
N MET A 809 -7.05 19.52 -0.02
CA MET A 809 -5.99 20.39 0.48
C MET A 809 -4.64 19.97 -0.08
N TYR A 810 -3.76 20.95 -0.32
CA TYR A 810 -2.36 20.75 -0.71
C TYR A 810 -1.46 21.57 0.20
N VAL A 811 -0.38 20.96 0.66
CA VAL A 811 0.67 21.56 1.48
C VAL A 811 2.02 21.23 0.86
N GLY A 812 2.76 22.24 0.43
CA GLY A 812 4.04 22.05 -0.26
C GLY A 812 5.17 22.95 0.22
N LEU A 813 6.39 22.62 -0.20
CA LEU A 813 7.57 23.45 -0.08
C LEU A 813 7.64 24.38 -1.28
N ALA A 814 7.91 25.67 -1.03
CA ALA A 814 8.04 26.63 -2.10
C ALA A 814 9.31 26.40 -2.94
N ALA A 815 9.26 26.79 -4.21
CA ALA A 815 10.42 26.77 -5.09
C ALA A 815 11.50 27.79 -4.66
N ASN A 816 12.74 27.59 -5.12
CA ASN A 816 13.90 28.37 -4.69
C ASN A 816 13.78 29.89 -4.96
N ASP A 817 13.08 30.27 -6.02
CA ASP A 817 12.78 31.66 -6.35
C ASP A 817 11.83 32.30 -5.33
N VAL A 818 10.77 31.60 -4.93
CA VAL A 818 9.83 32.05 -3.88
C VAL A 818 10.55 32.18 -2.53
N ILE A 819 11.42 31.22 -2.18
CA ILE A 819 12.25 31.28 -0.96
C ILE A 819 13.19 32.50 -0.99
N SER A 820 13.80 32.76 -2.15
CA SER A 820 14.70 33.91 -2.33
C SER A 820 13.93 35.23 -2.19
N ASN A 821 12.72 35.33 -2.72
CA ASN A 821 11.87 36.50 -2.57
C ASN A 821 11.47 36.74 -1.11
N ALA A 822 11.14 35.68 -0.36
CA ALA A 822 10.81 35.77 1.06
C ALA A 822 11.98 36.33 1.89
N ASN A 823 13.20 35.82 1.67
CA ASN A 823 14.41 36.30 2.33
C ASN A 823 14.71 37.78 2.02
N ASN A 824 14.40 38.22 0.80
CA ASN A 824 14.68 39.58 0.33
C ASN A 824 13.55 40.58 0.67
N ALA A 825 12.46 40.13 1.31
CA ALA A 825 11.33 40.99 1.66
C ALA A 825 11.63 42.02 2.77
N GLY A 826 12.77 41.89 3.46
CA GLY A 826 13.14 42.80 4.55
C GLY A 826 12.34 42.59 5.84
N LEU A 827 11.71 41.43 6.00
CA LEU A 827 10.85 41.08 7.15
C LEU A 827 11.56 40.25 8.24
N GLY A 828 12.89 40.15 8.18
CA GLY A 828 13.72 39.35 9.09
C GLY A 828 14.23 38.07 8.43
N ALA A 829 15.08 37.34 9.16
CA ALA A 829 15.64 36.07 8.71
C ALA A 829 14.62 34.94 8.85
N LEU A 830 14.55 34.01 7.89
CA LEU A 830 13.65 32.84 7.95
C LEU A 830 14.12 31.84 9.02
N PHE A 831 13.17 31.38 9.84
CA PHE A 831 13.33 30.33 10.87
C PHE A 831 12.31 29.19 10.70
N ALA A 832 11.73 29.11 9.51
CA ALA A 832 10.91 28.01 9.04
C ALA A 832 11.07 27.92 7.51
N SER A 833 10.91 26.73 6.94
CA SER A 833 10.79 26.61 5.48
C SER A 833 9.56 27.39 4.98
N VAL A 834 9.58 27.78 3.72
CA VAL A 834 8.44 28.43 3.08
C VAL A 834 7.44 27.37 2.63
N ILE A 835 6.23 27.40 3.20
CA ILE A 835 5.17 26.43 2.99
C ILE A 835 4.07 27.03 2.11
N SER A 836 3.65 26.34 1.04
CA SER A 836 2.44 26.69 0.29
C SER A 836 1.22 25.98 0.87
N LEU A 837 0.10 26.69 0.95
CA LEU A 837 -1.21 26.12 1.23
C LEU A 837 -2.11 26.38 0.02
N GLU A 838 -2.62 25.34 -0.61
CA GLU A 838 -3.61 25.41 -1.70
C GLU A 838 -4.78 24.47 -1.41
N ALA A 839 -5.90 24.66 -2.11
CA ALA A 839 -6.97 23.68 -2.16
C ALA A 839 -7.73 23.75 -3.48
N VAL A 840 -8.36 22.63 -3.84
CA VAL A 840 -9.37 22.56 -4.89
C VAL A 840 -10.70 22.08 -4.31
N ASP A 841 -11.80 22.49 -4.93
CA ASP A 841 -13.11 21.94 -4.64
C ASP A 841 -13.34 20.59 -5.32
N ILE A 842 -14.55 20.06 -5.16
CA ILE A 842 -14.97 18.79 -5.71
C ILE A 842 -14.87 18.75 -7.24
N ASP A 843 -14.98 19.91 -7.90
CA ASP A 843 -14.89 20.03 -9.35
C ASP A 843 -13.44 20.18 -9.85
N GLY A 844 -12.48 20.24 -8.94
CA GLY A 844 -11.05 20.44 -9.22
C GLY A 844 -10.68 21.92 -9.41
N SER A 845 -11.58 22.85 -9.10
CA SER A 845 -11.32 24.29 -9.25
C SER A 845 -10.50 24.81 -8.07
N LYS A 846 -9.45 25.59 -8.35
CA LYS A 846 -8.63 26.21 -7.30
C LYS A 846 -9.45 27.17 -6.44
N LEU A 847 -9.28 27.05 -5.14
CA LEU A 847 -9.94 27.90 -4.13
C LEU A 847 -9.06 29.08 -3.75
N SER A 848 -9.66 30.25 -3.57
CA SER A 848 -8.97 31.49 -3.18
C SER A 848 -9.10 31.84 -1.69
N SER A 849 -10.02 31.19 -0.97
CA SER A 849 -10.20 31.40 0.47
C SER A 849 -10.79 30.17 1.15
N PHE A 850 -10.72 30.11 2.49
CA PHE A 850 -11.31 29.05 3.30
C PHE A 850 -12.83 29.21 3.47
N ALA A 851 -13.59 29.41 2.37
CA ALA A 851 -15.05 29.61 2.41
C ALA A 851 -15.51 30.71 3.39
N GLY A 852 -14.72 31.78 3.54
CA GLY A 852 -15.00 32.86 4.48
C GLY A 852 -14.79 32.51 5.97
N THR A 853 -14.22 31.34 6.28
CA THR A 853 -13.74 31.01 7.64
C THR A 853 -12.25 31.29 7.79
N ARG A 854 -11.78 31.28 9.04
CA ARG A 854 -10.36 31.19 9.38
C ARG A 854 -10.03 29.78 9.85
N ILE A 855 -8.78 29.38 9.66
CA ILE A 855 -8.25 28.10 10.13
C ILE A 855 -6.99 28.32 10.96
N LEU A 856 -6.71 27.42 11.89
CA LEU A 856 -5.41 27.39 12.57
C LEU A 856 -4.41 26.62 11.71
N VAL A 857 -3.21 27.17 11.56
CA VAL A 857 -2.10 26.57 10.82
C VAL A 857 -0.92 26.42 11.77
N LYS A 858 -0.46 25.19 11.92
CA LYS A 858 0.78 24.85 12.63
C LYS A 858 1.90 24.72 11.61
N ILE A 859 3.00 25.45 11.79
CA ILE A 859 4.24 25.24 11.02
C ILE A 859 5.45 25.04 11.95
N PRO A 860 6.51 24.32 11.51
CA PRO A 860 7.74 24.17 12.27
C PRO A 860 8.41 25.52 12.55
N TYR A 861 9.10 25.61 13.68
CA TYR A 861 9.85 26.80 14.05
C TYR A 861 11.16 26.38 14.72
N THR A 862 12.28 26.88 14.20
CA THR A 862 13.62 26.38 14.56
C THR A 862 14.43 27.33 15.44
N SER A 863 13.85 28.45 15.88
CA SER A 863 14.54 29.36 16.80
C SER A 863 14.16 29.10 18.25
N SER A 864 15.08 29.39 19.15
CA SER A 864 14.87 29.39 20.60
C SER A 864 14.17 30.66 21.12
N ASN A 865 13.88 31.64 20.25
CA ASN A 865 13.24 32.89 20.64
C ASN A 865 11.75 32.67 20.93
N GLU A 866 11.30 33.06 22.12
CA GLU A 866 9.91 33.01 22.57
C GLU A 866 9.19 34.37 22.55
N ASN A 867 9.88 35.44 22.14
CA ASN A 867 9.30 36.78 22.11
C ASN A 867 8.40 36.96 20.87
N THR A 868 7.08 36.94 21.09
CA THR A 868 6.06 37.14 20.05
C THR A 868 6.13 38.48 19.33
N LYS A 869 6.90 39.46 19.82
CA LYS A 869 7.14 40.74 19.12
C LYS A 869 8.31 40.68 18.13
N GLU A 870 9.18 39.70 18.27
CA GLU A 870 10.38 39.53 17.43
C GLU A 870 10.19 38.41 16.41
N VAL A 871 9.36 37.43 16.77
CA VAL A 871 8.97 36.33 15.92
C VAL A 871 7.72 36.72 15.14
N LYS A 872 7.83 36.70 13.81
CA LYS A 872 6.76 37.11 12.90
C LYS A 872 6.38 35.95 12.01
N VAL A 873 5.10 35.85 11.67
CA VAL A 873 4.64 34.97 10.59
C VAL A 873 4.40 35.85 9.37
N ILE A 874 4.97 35.45 8.24
CA ILE A 874 4.88 36.18 6.97
C ILE A 874 4.13 35.36 5.93
N THR A 875 3.49 36.04 4.98
CA THR A 875 2.68 35.41 3.94
C THR A 875 2.75 36.14 2.59
N SER A 876 2.49 35.43 1.49
CA SER A 876 2.45 35.96 0.13
C SER A 876 1.56 35.10 -0.78
N GLU A 877 0.57 35.70 -1.46
CA GLU A 877 -0.33 34.97 -2.36
C GLU A 877 0.31 34.63 -3.71
N ASP A 878 1.26 35.45 -4.17
CA ASP A 878 1.90 35.36 -5.49
C ASP A 878 3.37 34.88 -5.42
N GLY A 879 3.90 34.65 -4.21
CA GLY A 879 5.29 34.27 -3.97
C GLY A 879 6.31 35.40 -4.14
N THR A 880 5.86 36.63 -4.37
CA THR A 880 6.70 37.82 -4.61
C THR A 880 6.46 38.94 -3.61
N ASN A 881 5.20 39.25 -3.31
CA ASN A 881 4.81 40.32 -2.38
C ASN A 881 4.55 39.73 -0.99
N TRP A 882 5.50 39.94 -0.08
CA TRP A 882 5.46 39.38 1.28
C TRP A 882 5.01 40.41 2.31
N ILE A 883 4.10 40.00 3.18
CA ILE A 883 3.58 40.80 4.28
C ILE A 883 3.60 40.02 5.60
N GLU A 884 3.55 40.72 6.72
CA GLU A 884 3.40 40.14 8.06
C GLU A 884 1.91 39.93 8.39
N ILE A 885 1.56 38.80 9.01
CA ILE A 885 0.21 38.61 9.58
C ILE A 885 0.11 39.31 10.94
N ASP A 886 -1.11 39.61 11.41
CA ASP A 886 -1.28 40.24 12.74
C ASP A 886 -0.73 39.33 13.85
N SER A 887 0.13 39.85 14.71
CA SER A 887 0.66 39.14 15.89
C SER A 887 -0.44 38.59 16.82
N ASN A 888 -1.63 39.19 16.85
CA ASN A 888 -2.79 38.69 17.60
C ASN A 888 -3.36 37.39 17.02
N ASP A 889 -3.00 37.06 15.78
CA ASP A 889 -3.41 35.82 15.14
C ASP A 889 -2.50 34.65 15.51
N ILE A 890 -1.37 34.89 16.16
CA ILE A 890 -0.52 33.83 16.71
C ILE A 890 -1.19 33.28 17.98
N ALA A 891 -1.73 32.07 17.88
CA ALA A 891 -2.41 31.39 18.97
C ALA A 891 -1.43 30.72 19.94
N ILE A 892 -0.37 30.08 19.42
CA ILE A 892 0.66 29.40 20.23
C ILE A 892 2.03 29.62 19.58
N LEU A 893 3.02 30.03 20.38
CA LEU A 893 4.44 30.04 20.01
C LEU A 893 5.19 29.10 20.96
N ARG A 894 5.85 28.08 20.41
CA ARG A 894 6.75 27.19 21.14
C ARG A 894 8.15 27.25 20.53
N PRO A 895 9.16 27.75 21.25
CA PRO A 895 10.54 27.75 20.76
C PRO A 895 11.09 26.34 20.67
N GLN A 896 12.08 26.15 19.80
CA GLN A 896 12.84 24.90 19.75
C GLN A 896 13.72 24.76 21.00
N THR A 897 13.74 23.56 21.59
CA THR A 897 14.65 23.19 22.67
C THR A 897 15.50 21.97 22.26
N ASN A 898 16.39 21.52 23.14
CA ASN A 898 17.15 20.29 22.92
C ASN A 898 16.28 19.02 23.02
N GLU A 899 15.11 19.13 23.65
CA GLU A 899 14.24 18.00 23.99
C GLU A 899 12.96 18.00 23.13
N GLU A 900 12.53 19.17 22.66
CA GLU A 900 11.28 19.34 21.93
C GLU A 900 11.46 20.24 20.70
N ASP A 901 10.80 19.82 19.64
CA ASP A 901 10.66 20.53 18.39
C ASP A 901 9.80 21.80 18.53
N GLY A 902 10.32 22.94 18.04
CA GLY A 902 9.57 24.20 18.03
C GLY A 902 8.47 24.25 16.96
N PHE A 903 7.43 25.06 17.22
CA PHE A 903 6.36 25.34 16.26
C PHE A 903 5.66 26.68 16.54
N ILE A 904 4.97 27.18 15.51
CA ILE A 904 4.00 28.27 15.64
C ILE A 904 2.64 27.79 15.17
N LEU A 905 1.60 28.10 15.93
CA LEU A 905 0.20 27.91 15.59
C LEU A 905 -0.44 29.29 15.43
N PHE A 906 -1.01 29.59 14.25
CA PHE A 906 -1.58 30.90 13.95
C PHE A 906 -2.86 30.80 13.11
N TRP A 907 -3.69 31.84 13.14
CA TRP A 907 -4.91 31.93 12.34
C TRP A 907 -4.67 32.55 10.96
N THR A 908 -5.28 31.98 9.93
CA THR A 908 -5.36 32.61 8.59
C THR A 908 -6.71 32.37 7.91
N GLY A 909 -7.09 33.25 6.98
CA GLY A 909 -8.33 33.20 6.20
C GLY A 909 -8.17 32.92 4.70
N HIS A 910 -6.95 32.74 4.18
CA HIS A 910 -6.69 32.59 2.76
C HIS A 910 -5.57 31.58 2.45
N PHE A 911 -5.60 31.03 1.23
CA PHE A 911 -4.54 30.19 0.67
C PHE A 911 -3.38 31.07 0.24
N SER A 912 -2.15 30.67 0.57
CA SER A 912 -0.97 31.53 0.42
C SER A 912 0.31 30.74 0.68
N TYR A 913 1.46 31.37 0.43
CA TYR A 913 2.73 30.94 1.01
C TYR A 913 2.85 31.47 2.45
N TYR A 914 3.48 30.71 3.34
CA TYR A 914 3.71 31.08 4.74
C TYR A 914 5.13 30.72 5.18
N SER A 915 5.70 31.54 6.06
CA SER A 915 6.95 31.22 6.77
C SER A 915 7.02 31.98 8.10
N VAL A 916 8.05 31.69 8.89
CA VAL A 916 8.35 32.38 10.16
C VAL A 916 9.65 33.14 10.00
N THR A 917 9.67 34.41 10.40
CA THR A 917 10.89 35.21 10.51
C THR A 917 11.20 35.61 11.95
N ASN A 918 12.48 35.94 12.18
CA ASN A 918 12.93 36.59 13.41
C ASN A 918 13.79 37.81 13.04
N VAL A 919 13.48 38.95 13.65
CA VAL A 919 14.09 40.25 13.30
C VAL A 919 15.43 40.53 13.99
N ASN A 920 15.84 39.71 14.97
CA ASN A 920 17.02 39.99 15.83
C ASN A 920 18.17 38.97 15.72
N VAL A 921 18.12 38.03 14.77
CA VAL A 921 19.14 36.99 14.62
C VAL A 921 19.55 36.87 13.15
N ALA A 922 20.85 36.78 12.88
CA ALA A 922 21.33 36.50 11.52
C ALA A 922 20.83 35.13 11.06
N ALA A 923 20.35 35.05 9.81
CA ALA A 923 19.78 33.83 9.25
C ALA A 923 20.74 32.64 9.36
N VAL A 924 20.22 31.48 9.74
CA VAL A 924 20.90 30.20 9.51
C VAL A 924 20.56 29.81 8.07
N ASP A 925 21.59 29.59 7.25
CA ASP A 925 21.44 29.25 5.83
C ASP A 925 20.58 27.99 5.66
N SER A 926 19.37 28.16 5.12
CA SER A 926 18.39 27.08 4.94
C SER A 926 18.61 26.28 3.64
N THR A 927 19.73 26.49 2.94
CA THR A 927 20.03 25.80 1.68
C THR A 927 20.84 24.51 1.83
N THR A 928 21.35 24.19 3.02
CA THR A 928 22.05 22.92 3.28
C THR A 928 21.23 21.98 4.16
N GLY A 929 20.12 21.50 3.59
CA GLY A 929 19.44 20.28 4.02
C GLY A 929 20.09 19.01 3.47
N ASN A 930 21.43 18.97 3.38
CA ASN A 930 22.16 17.71 3.29
C ASN A 930 22.81 17.52 4.65
N SER A 931 22.33 16.55 5.42
CA SER A 931 23.02 16.10 6.61
C SER A 931 24.45 15.73 6.23
N GLU A 932 25.43 16.52 6.63
CA GLU A 932 26.81 16.07 6.71
C GLU A 932 26.81 14.79 7.57
N ILE A 933 27.08 13.67 6.92
CA ILE A 933 27.45 12.45 7.58
C ILE A 933 28.71 12.81 8.36
N ALA A 934 28.60 12.87 9.68
CA ALA A 934 29.76 12.97 10.54
C ALA A 934 30.70 11.82 10.17
N GLU A 935 31.80 12.14 9.49
CA GLU A 935 32.93 11.23 9.32
C GLU A 935 33.36 10.82 10.72
N ALA A 936 33.08 9.56 11.08
CA ALA A 936 33.59 8.95 12.28
C ALA A 936 35.11 8.82 12.12
N GLY A 937 35.82 9.87 12.53
CA GLY A 937 37.26 9.88 12.66
C GLY A 937 37.70 8.70 13.53
N SER A 938 38.53 7.85 12.94
CA SER A 938 39.20 6.74 13.61
C SER A 938 40.02 7.26 14.79
N GLY A 939 39.52 7.06 16.01
CA GLY A 939 40.24 7.37 17.24
C GLY A 939 40.49 6.10 18.04
N GLY A 940 41.53 5.34 17.67
CA GLY A 940 42.07 4.25 18.47
C GLY A 940 42.51 4.77 19.85
N GLY A 941 42.06 4.09 20.90
CA GLY A 941 42.23 4.52 22.28
C GLY A 941 43.65 4.41 22.85
N GLY A 942 43.81 4.97 24.03
CA GLY A 942 44.99 4.78 24.88
C GLY A 942 44.82 5.54 26.19
N ALA A 943 44.68 4.79 27.28
CA ALA A 943 44.28 5.24 28.59
C ALA A 943 45.44 5.89 29.42
N ILE A 944 45.04 6.29 30.62
CA ILE A 944 45.82 6.44 31.87
C ILE A 944 46.56 7.78 32.09
N SER A 945 46.00 8.66 32.93
CA SER A 945 46.48 8.89 34.31
C SER A 945 46.08 10.25 34.87
N TRP A 946 45.55 10.21 36.09
CA TRP A 946 45.41 11.33 37.00
C TRP A 946 46.78 11.84 37.52
N LEU A 947 46.78 13.11 37.95
CA LEU A 947 47.54 13.71 39.08
C LEU A 947 49.04 14.11 38.94
N LEU A 948 49.24 15.44 39.03
CA LEU A 948 50.19 16.21 39.88
C LEU A 948 51.71 16.31 39.61
N LEU A 949 52.14 17.59 39.61
CA LEU A 949 53.32 18.22 40.24
C LEU A 949 54.75 18.04 39.68
N LEU A 950 55.38 19.23 39.54
CA LEU A 950 56.80 19.60 39.76
C LEU A 950 57.82 19.48 38.60
N VAL A 951 58.20 20.66 38.11
CA VAL A 951 59.56 21.27 38.20
C VAL A 951 60.72 20.50 37.54
N ALA A 952 61.08 21.04 36.37
CA ALA A 952 62.40 21.59 36.02
C ALA A 952 63.39 20.86 35.10
N PHE A 953 64.12 21.75 34.44
CA PHE A 953 65.44 21.64 33.81
C PHE A 953 65.55 21.05 32.40
N SER A 954 65.70 22.00 31.47
CA SER A 954 66.79 22.11 30.49
C SER A 954 66.93 21.04 29.40
N GLY A 955 66.82 21.51 28.16
CA GLY A 955 68.02 21.69 27.35
C GLY A 955 68.19 20.75 26.16
N PHE A 956 68.22 21.41 24.99
CA PHE A 956 69.11 21.13 23.86
C PHE A 956 68.71 20.14 22.73
N PHE A 957 68.98 20.66 21.53
CA PHE A 957 69.21 20.04 20.21
C PHE A 957 68.02 19.77 19.25
N MET A 958 67.80 20.76 18.38
CA MET A 958 67.60 20.63 16.91
C MET A 958 68.77 19.87 16.23
N PRO A 959 68.76 19.55 14.90
CA PRO A 959 67.72 19.77 13.86
C PRO A 959 67.49 18.59 12.87
N GLY A 960 66.45 18.74 12.03
CA GLY A 960 66.53 18.52 10.57
C GLY A 960 66.07 17.16 10.02
N PHE A 961 65.04 17.14 9.19
CA PHE A 961 65.16 17.03 7.72
C PHE A 961 63.79 17.15 7.04
N SER A 962 63.82 17.81 5.88
CA SER A 962 62.70 18.12 4.98
C SER A 962 62.56 17.02 3.91
N PHE A 963 61.35 16.62 3.52
CA PHE A 963 60.76 16.94 2.20
C PHE A 963 59.41 16.21 1.96
N ALA A 964 58.58 16.91 1.18
CA ALA A 964 57.23 16.60 0.73
C ALA A 964 57.07 15.33 -0.12
N ILE A 965 55.83 14.82 -0.24
CA ILE A 965 55.23 14.29 -1.48
C ILE A 965 53.70 14.36 -1.42
N LYS A 966 53.15 14.55 -2.63
CA LYS A 966 51.80 14.73 -3.14
C LYS A 966 50.69 13.81 -2.59
N ARG A 967 49.49 14.39 -2.60
CA ARG A 967 48.17 13.74 -2.65
C ARG A 967 47.90 13.18 -4.05
N ASP A 968 47.44 11.93 -4.09
CA ASP A 968 46.19 11.58 -4.75
C ASP A 968 45.12 11.46 -3.66
#